data_AF-X6CSP8-F1
#
_entry.id   AF-X6CSP8-F1
#
_cell.length_a   1.000
_cell.length_b   1.000
_cell.length_c   1.000
_cell.angle_alpha   90.00
_cell.angle_beta   90.00
_cell.angle_gamma   90.00
#
_symmetry.space_group_name_H-M   'P 1'
#
loop_
_entity.id
_entity.type
_entity.pdbx_description
1 polymer ?
#
loop_
_entity_poly.entity_id
_entity_poly.type
_entity_poly.pdbx_seq_one_letter_code
_entity_poly.pdbx_strand_id
1 'polypeptide(L)'
;MRHSEIQLPNCRSEYPSESVALLRQRPRRINPRLISFLATTALTLLPNSAAFAACVLGPTAGNTVYTCDSGDSGGSLTDTDGDNTLNFPAGGTGQISGNVTFGVGTDRIDMQSGTITGTVDQGGGTDFFTIGGGTVAGNVQQGAGIDDFNMSGGQIGSLNQGDGLDTFTMTGGRIVDFFDDGDRAVMTGGRIGRVNMKLDQNYFNMSGGIIDRNLVTGFDKDTIILSGGIIGGNISVSGGADSVTVTGGTVGGDVLMSVGSDNFVWNGGGIIYGSVDLGGDNDTAKLSNLTNGNLGDTKAITGGAGTDTLTFDNVKLEGIARVQNWETINATNDTQLMLDGNLVLGDSGTGTGSLNVDQASTLYGGGFNSAIQAFTSGQLANVVNAGRIDLTNGTTGATDRLTISGNYTGLGGLLLIQTELGGDTSASDRLVLSGGTASGSTGIGVINVGGAGAETTADGIMVVQAINGATSSASAFALDAPVAAGAFEYYLFKGGVSAGSGENWYLRSTLITPTSPAAAPSALEPAPNLQPEPPATEPPPPPSDLPPVPVPTEGDINNPPVDPTPPVQAADPEPEPPPPPPPAPPADPPPPPPVVPTVAPDLPTPAPGEQILLYRIEVPVYSALPPVAEHLAMTTLGTFHERRGEQSLLSNNEMSPAWGRIFGQDAKMGWSGTVSPSFDGTLFGLQAGFDVFGRETASGGIDRAGLFVAYGSMKGDVSGQALGQNDLSVGKLDVNGTSVGGYWTRIGQGGWYLDGVLMATFFGGDATSSRGVGIDVDGTGVTASLEGGYPIALGQGWTLEPQAQLVWQHLTLDDTEDRFSSVSFGTDSSVTGRLGARLQGETTINGLAVQPYLKANFWHDFGGTDTVSFDTTDIATEGRSTSFEFGGGVVAKVSDKVSIFATGDYTTNLGGDKRRILEGNLGFSVKW
;
A
#
# COMPACT_ATOMS: atom_id res chain seq x y z
N MET A 1 30.27 -17.25 15.81
CA MET A 1 30.90 -17.63 17.10
C MET A 1 30.91 -16.38 17.98
N ARG A 2 30.23 -16.37 19.14
CA ARG A 2 29.80 -15.15 19.89
C ARG A 2 28.80 -14.27 19.10
N HIS A 3 27.97 -13.43 19.71
CA HIS A 3 27.38 -13.43 21.07
C HIS A 3 26.04 -12.69 20.99
N SER A 4 25.05 -13.11 21.78
CA SER A 4 23.79 -12.38 21.99
C SER A 4 23.59 -12.18 23.48
N GLU A 5 23.27 -10.95 23.91
CA GLU A 5 22.91 -10.66 25.30
C GLU A 5 21.43 -10.31 25.42
N ILE A 6 20.80 -10.88 26.44
CA ILE A 6 19.41 -10.64 26.84
C ILE A 6 19.47 -10.13 28.28
N GLN A 7 18.81 -9.01 28.60
CA GLN A 7 18.63 -8.55 29.97
C GLN A 7 17.15 -8.59 30.39
N LEU A 8 16.90 -9.23 31.53
CA LEU A 8 15.69 -9.11 32.33
C LEU A 8 16.08 -9.11 33.85
N PRO A 9 15.19 -8.67 34.75
CA PRO A 9 15.60 -7.78 35.85
C PRO A 9 15.86 -8.49 37.18
N ASN A 10 16.29 -7.72 38.17
CA ASN A 10 16.57 -8.20 39.52
C ASN A 10 15.88 -7.36 40.60
N CYS A 11 15.12 -8.00 41.47
CA CYS A 11 14.48 -7.38 42.64
C CYS A 11 15.21 -7.77 43.93
N ARG A 12 15.32 -6.85 44.90
CA ARG A 12 15.21 -7.16 46.34
C ARG A 12 15.15 -5.92 47.23
N SER A 13 14.54 -6.11 48.39
CA SER A 13 14.43 -5.18 49.52
C SER A 13 15.20 -5.74 50.73
N GLU A 14 15.65 -4.88 51.66
CA GLU A 14 15.22 -4.91 53.07
C GLU A 14 15.80 -3.74 53.91
N TYR A 15 15.22 -3.55 55.10
CA TYR A 15 15.51 -2.55 56.16
C TYR A 15 16.49 -3.16 57.22
N PRO A 16 16.92 -2.53 58.35
CA PRO A 16 16.24 -1.49 59.16
C PRO A 16 17.09 -0.39 59.89
N SER A 17 16.39 0.59 60.49
CA SER A 17 16.77 1.40 61.68
C SER A 17 17.99 2.37 61.56
N GLU A 18 18.08 3.56 62.17
CA GLU A 18 17.15 4.49 62.88
C GLU A 18 17.84 5.90 62.95
N SER A 19 17.34 7.06 63.42
CA SER A 19 16.10 7.51 64.09
C SER A 19 15.93 9.06 63.91
N VAL A 20 15.32 9.74 64.90
CA VAL A 20 15.32 11.19 65.21
C VAL A 20 14.35 12.09 64.42
N ALA A 21 13.10 12.06 64.90
CA ALA A 21 12.23 13.20 65.23
C ALA A 21 12.18 14.46 64.32
N LEU A 22 10.98 14.73 63.77
CA LEU A 22 10.09 15.76 64.35
C LEU A 22 8.61 15.56 63.91
N LEU A 23 7.69 16.04 64.75
CA LEU A 23 6.22 15.99 64.58
C LEU A 23 5.68 17.45 64.46
N ARG A 24 4.43 17.80 64.08
CA ARG A 24 3.17 17.04 63.89
C ARG A 24 2.11 17.84 63.09
N GLN A 25 1.27 17.12 62.34
CA GLN A 25 -0.20 17.27 62.11
C GLN A 25 -0.93 18.62 61.82
N ARG A 26 -2.00 18.45 61.02
CA ARG A 26 -3.11 19.36 60.67
C ARG A 26 -3.81 20.03 61.87
N PRO A 27 -4.46 21.20 61.68
CA PRO A 27 -5.57 21.68 62.51
C PRO A 27 -6.95 21.23 62.00
N ARG A 28 -7.94 21.10 62.89
CA ARG A 28 -9.39 21.07 62.58
C ARG A 28 -10.17 21.71 63.75
N ARG A 29 -11.11 22.60 63.43
CA ARG A 29 -12.15 23.28 64.27
C ARG A 29 -12.07 23.15 65.81
N ILE A 30 -12.09 24.30 66.52
CA ILE A 30 -12.58 24.40 67.91
C ILE A 30 -13.57 25.58 68.05
N ASN A 31 -14.49 25.43 69.01
CA ASN A 31 -15.68 26.22 69.35
C ASN A 31 -15.39 27.42 70.28
N PRO A 32 -16.08 28.58 70.18
CA PRO A 32 -15.95 29.71 71.13
C PRO A 32 -17.22 30.01 71.96
N ARG A 33 -17.10 30.08 73.30
CA ARG A 33 -18.11 30.74 74.20
C ARG A 33 -17.54 31.21 75.55
N LEU A 34 -17.80 32.49 75.87
CA LEU A 34 -17.68 33.21 77.17
C LEU A 34 -16.28 33.26 77.80
N ILE A 35 -15.78 34.38 78.34
CA ILE A 35 -16.23 35.19 79.51
C ILE A 35 -15.73 36.65 79.26
N SER A 36 -16.53 37.74 79.30
CA SER A 36 -17.17 38.49 80.43
C SER A 36 -16.16 39.11 81.41
N PHE A 37 -16.22 40.33 81.98
CA PHE A 37 -17.06 41.56 81.96
C PHE A 37 -16.07 42.78 82.09
N LEU A 38 -16.35 44.09 82.20
CA LEU A 38 -17.53 44.99 82.41
C LEU A 38 -17.61 46.03 81.23
N ALA A 39 -18.68 46.79 80.96
CA ALA A 39 -19.36 47.93 81.64
C ALA A 39 -18.49 49.21 81.79
N THR A 40 -18.96 50.43 81.47
CA THR A 40 -20.34 50.97 81.55
C THR A 40 -20.77 51.97 80.44
N THR A 41 -21.96 51.73 79.89
CA THR A 41 -23.15 52.63 79.91
C THR A 41 -23.14 54.01 79.21
N ALA A 42 -23.83 54.08 78.06
CA ALA A 42 -24.64 55.24 77.62
C ALA A 42 -25.83 54.72 76.78
N LEU A 43 -27.03 55.32 76.90
CA LEU A 43 -28.26 54.81 76.28
C LEU A 43 -29.12 55.97 75.74
N THR A 44 -29.18 56.14 74.41
CA THR A 44 -30.09 57.08 73.74
C THR A 44 -30.59 56.55 72.39
N LEU A 45 -31.81 56.00 72.45
CA LEU A 45 -32.84 55.98 71.40
C LEU A 45 -32.45 56.42 69.97
N LEU A 46 -32.42 55.45 69.05
CA LEU A 46 -32.91 55.60 67.68
C LEU A 46 -33.91 54.44 67.42
N PRO A 47 -34.98 54.65 66.63
CA PRO A 47 -35.99 53.62 66.38
C PRO A 47 -35.44 52.51 65.48
N ASN A 48 -36.07 51.33 65.52
CA ASN A 48 -35.89 50.32 64.49
C ASN A 48 -36.34 50.92 63.15
N SER A 49 -35.40 51.11 62.22
CA SER A 49 -35.75 51.19 60.80
C SER A 49 -36.37 49.87 60.40
N ALA A 50 -37.65 49.86 60.07
CA ALA A 50 -38.22 48.75 59.32
C ALA A 50 -37.49 48.69 57.98
N ALA A 51 -36.92 47.53 57.64
CA ALA A 51 -36.56 47.25 56.26
C ALA A 51 -37.88 47.15 55.49
N PHE A 52 -38.21 48.19 54.73
CA PHE A 52 -39.27 48.11 53.74
C PHE A 52 -38.88 47.06 52.71
N ALA A 53 -39.81 46.21 52.30
CA ALA A 53 -39.57 45.28 51.20
C ALA A 53 -39.23 46.11 49.95
N ALA A 54 -38.04 45.89 49.39
CA ALA A 54 -37.57 46.54 48.17
C ALA A 54 -38.08 45.80 46.92
N CYS A 55 -39.32 45.29 46.98
CA CYS A 55 -40.09 44.70 45.89
C CYS A 55 -41.58 45.10 46.04
N VAL A 56 -41.84 46.38 46.34
CA VAL A 56 -43.20 46.94 46.31
C VAL A 56 -43.42 47.56 44.94
N LEU A 57 -44.20 46.87 44.11
CA LEU A 57 -44.41 47.19 42.70
C LEU A 57 -45.77 47.88 42.57
N GLY A 58 -45.79 49.13 42.10
CA GLY A 58 -46.99 49.95 41.98
C GLY A 58 -46.99 50.75 40.68
N PRO A 59 -47.81 50.39 39.68
CA PRO A 59 -47.70 50.94 38.34
C PRO A 59 -48.09 52.41 38.23
N THR A 60 -47.41 53.09 37.30
CA THR A 60 -47.56 54.52 37.03
C THR A 60 -47.51 54.76 35.53
N ALA A 61 -48.44 55.57 35.00
CA ALA A 61 -48.56 55.78 33.57
C ALA A 61 -47.31 56.42 32.95
N GLY A 62 -46.74 55.74 31.95
CA GLY A 62 -45.47 56.11 31.32
C GLY A 62 -44.27 55.41 31.96
N ASN A 63 -43.15 55.44 31.23
CA ASN A 63 -41.90 54.73 31.49
C ASN A 63 -41.54 54.55 32.98
N THR A 64 -41.73 53.34 33.53
CA THR A 64 -41.54 53.06 34.96
C THR A 64 -40.37 52.12 35.24
N VAL A 65 -39.49 52.50 36.18
CA VAL A 65 -38.35 51.67 36.61
C VAL A 65 -38.62 51.02 37.97
N TYR A 66 -38.83 49.71 37.93
CA TYR A 66 -39.00 48.81 39.05
C TYR A 66 -37.68 48.26 39.58
N THR A 67 -37.67 47.95 40.88
CA THR A 67 -36.64 47.12 41.50
C THR A 67 -37.33 46.12 42.43
N CYS A 68 -36.92 44.86 42.34
CA CYS A 68 -37.36 43.77 43.21
C CYS A 68 -36.12 43.13 43.88
N ASP A 69 -35.54 43.85 44.85
CA ASP A 69 -34.35 43.43 45.58
C ASP A 69 -34.67 42.46 46.72
N SER A 70 -35.73 42.71 47.49
CA SER A 70 -36.03 41.91 48.68
C SER A 70 -37.49 41.97 49.13
N GLY A 71 -38.01 40.84 49.61
CA GLY A 71 -39.42 40.67 49.97
C GLY A 71 -40.29 40.17 48.80
N ASP A 72 -41.59 40.08 49.03
CA ASP A 72 -42.59 39.59 48.08
C ASP A 72 -43.48 40.77 47.62
N SER A 73 -43.75 40.86 46.32
CA SER A 73 -44.71 41.82 45.74
C SER A 73 -46.15 41.63 46.24
N GLY A 74 -46.51 40.42 46.66
CA GLY A 74 -47.87 40.02 47.04
C GLY A 74 -48.80 39.73 45.86
N GLY A 75 -48.28 39.69 44.62
CA GLY A 75 -49.06 39.42 43.41
C GLY A 75 -48.31 39.75 42.11
N SER A 76 -49.03 39.71 40.98
CA SER A 76 -48.48 40.07 39.66
C SER A 76 -48.10 41.54 39.54
N LEU A 77 -47.12 41.84 38.69
CA LEU A 77 -46.90 43.17 38.10
C LEU A 77 -47.62 43.25 36.75
N THR A 78 -48.34 44.33 36.51
CA THR A 78 -48.92 44.65 35.21
C THR A 78 -48.81 46.16 34.98
N ASP A 79 -48.07 46.57 33.94
CA ASP A 79 -47.89 47.98 33.56
C ASP A 79 -47.71 48.10 32.05
N THR A 80 -48.77 48.49 31.33
CA THR A 80 -48.83 48.37 29.86
C THR A 80 -48.54 49.68 29.11
N ASP A 81 -48.15 50.75 29.82
CA ASP A 81 -48.07 52.12 29.30
C ASP A 81 -46.63 52.67 29.29
N GLY A 82 -45.91 52.54 28.16
CA GLY A 82 -44.57 53.12 27.93
C GLY A 82 -43.41 52.20 28.29
N ASP A 83 -42.17 52.69 28.18
CA ASP A 83 -40.96 51.85 28.26
C ASP A 83 -40.55 51.55 29.72
N ASN A 84 -40.72 50.31 30.20
CA ASN A 84 -40.48 49.93 31.58
C ASN A 84 -39.14 49.22 31.79
N THR A 85 -38.73 49.11 33.06
CA THR A 85 -37.54 48.33 33.44
C THR A 85 -37.73 47.64 34.77
N LEU A 86 -37.59 46.31 34.85
CA LEU A 86 -37.63 45.53 36.09
C LEU A 86 -36.27 44.94 36.43
N ASN A 87 -35.69 45.38 37.55
CA ASN A 87 -34.39 44.94 38.02
C ASN A 87 -34.50 44.01 39.24
N PHE A 88 -33.84 42.85 39.22
CA PHE A 88 -33.53 42.04 40.40
C PHE A 88 -32.01 42.08 40.65
N PRO A 89 -31.52 42.95 41.56
CA PRO A 89 -30.08 43.14 41.79
C PRO A 89 -29.34 41.85 42.20
N ALA A 90 -28.04 41.79 41.91
CA ALA A 90 -27.21 40.63 42.23
C ALA A 90 -27.13 40.41 43.75
N GLY A 91 -27.50 39.20 44.21
CA GLY A 91 -27.54 38.83 45.62
C GLY A 91 -28.82 39.21 46.38
N GLY A 92 -29.82 39.77 45.69
CA GLY A 92 -31.16 39.99 46.23
C GLY A 92 -31.93 38.70 46.51
N THR A 93 -33.09 38.86 47.16
CA THR A 93 -34.07 37.80 47.45
C THR A 93 -35.50 38.27 47.17
N GLY A 94 -35.68 39.11 46.15
CA GLY A 94 -36.98 39.61 45.71
C GLY A 94 -37.82 38.52 45.05
N GLN A 95 -39.12 38.50 45.32
CA GLN A 95 -40.07 37.57 44.73
C GLN A 95 -41.27 38.31 44.16
N ILE A 96 -41.66 37.96 42.93
CA ILE A 96 -42.97 38.31 42.36
C ILE A 96 -43.84 37.07 42.43
N SER A 97 -44.79 37.06 43.38
CA SER A 97 -45.77 35.98 43.58
C SER A 97 -46.93 36.05 42.56
N GLY A 98 -46.59 36.09 41.28
CA GLY A 98 -47.51 36.25 40.15
C GLY A 98 -46.78 36.38 38.82
N ASN A 99 -47.47 36.89 37.82
CA ASN A 99 -46.92 37.18 36.50
C ASN A 99 -46.22 38.55 36.47
N VAL A 100 -45.43 38.80 35.43
CA VAL A 100 -45.05 40.15 34.96
C VAL A 100 -45.66 40.33 33.57
N THR A 101 -46.32 41.47 33.35
CA THR A 101 -46.92 41.83 32.06
C THR A 101 -46.63 43.30 31.76
N PHE A 102 -45.89 43.57 30.69
CA PHE A 102 -45.68 44.91 30.15
C PHE A 102 -46.55 45.14 28.89
N GLY A 103 -46.17 46.01 27.96
CA GLY A 103 -47.09 46.61 26.99
C GLY A 103 -46.52 46.78 25.59
N VAL A 104 -46.63 47.99 25.04
CA VAL A 104 -45.97 48.35 23.78
C VAL A 104 -44.94 49.44 24.03
N GLY A 105 -43.67 49.17 23.72
CA GLY A 105 -42.57 50.06 24.05
C GLY A 105 -41.19 49.45 23.83
N THR A 106 -40.26 49.78 24.71
CA THR A 106 -38.93 49.17 24.85
C THR A 106 -38.77 48.69 26.29
N ASP A 107 -39.33 47.51 26.58
CA ASP A 107 -39.42 46.97 27.93
C ASP A 107 -38.17 46.13 28.27
N ARG A 108 -37.62 46.34 29.48
CA ARG A 108 -36.39 45.65 29.93
C ARG A 108 -36.58 44.87 31.24
N ILE A 109 -36.03 43.67 31.31
CA ILE A 109 -35.88 42.90 32.53
C ILE A 109 -34.39 42.53 32.73
N ASP A 110 -33.88 42.78 33.93
CA ASP A 110 -32.50 42.48 34.32
C ASP A 110 -32.50 41.65 35.61
N MET A 111 -32.33 40.33 35.47
CA MET A 111 -32.50 39.35 36.53
C MET A 111 -31.15 38.75 36.96
N GLN A 112 -30.60 39.25 38.06
CA GLN A 112 -29.35 38.76 38.65
C GLN A 112 -29.59 37.97 39.96
N SER A 113 -30.84 37.88 40.41
CA SER A 113 -31.30 37.11 41.57
C SER A 113 -32.84 36.99 41.57
N GLY A 114 -33.41 36.47 42.66
CA GLY A 114 -34.85 36.51 42.91
C GLY A 114 -35.67 35.48 42.14
N THR A 115 -37.00 35.61 42.23
CA THR A 115 -37.96 34.65 41.67
C THR A 115 -39.20 35.35 41.08
N ILE A 116 -39.61 34.97 39.87
CA ILE A 116 -40.96 35.23 39.34
C ILE A 116 -41.69 33.89 39.32
N THR A 117 -42.79 33.76 40.07
CA THR A 117 -43.50 32.47 40.21
C THR A 117 -44.53 32.20 39.11
N GLY A 118 -44.84 33.20 38.28
CA GLY A 118 -45.72 33.09 37.12
C GLY A 118 -44.96 33.19 35.79
N THR A 119 -45.63 33.67 34.76
CA THR A 119 -45.04 33.99 33.45
C THR A 119 -44.50 35.41 33.40
N VAL A 120 -43.65 35.68 32.41
CA VAL A 120 -43.27 37.01 31.95
C VAL A 120 -43.85 37.22 30.56
N ASP A 121 -44.36 38.41 30.31
CA ASP A 121 -44.92 38.88 29.04
C ASP A 121 -44.45 40.32 28.85
N GLN A 122 -43.60 40.59 27.85
CA GLN A 122 -43.10 41.96 27.59
C GLN A 122 -44.04 42.75 26.68
N GLY A 123 -44.77 42.06 25.81
CA GLY A 123 -45.91 42.57 25.04
C GLY A 123 -45.56 42.84 23.58
N GLY A 124 -44.59 43.73 23.32
CA GLY A 124 -43.95 43.85 22.00
C GLY A 124 -43.47 45.26 21.63
N GLY A 125 -42.24 45.31 21.12
CA GLY A 125 -41.71 46.47 20.43
C GLY A 125 -40.21 46.36 20.16
N THR A 126 -39.39 46.38 21.20
CA THR A 126 -37.93 46.17 21.14
C THR A 126 -37.44 45.82 22.54
N ASP A 127 -37.56 44.55 22.91
CA ASP A 127 -37.65 44.13 24.31
C ASP A 127 -36.43 43.31 24.77
N PHE A 128 -35.96 43.58 26.00
CA PHE A 128 -34.67 43.09 26.49
C PHE A 128 -34.81 42.24 27.74
N PHE A 129 -34.41 40.97 27.70
CA PHE A 129 -34.38 40.09 28.87
C PHE A 129 -32.96 39.60 29.16
N THR A 130 -32.32 40.14 30.19
CA THR A 130 -30.99 39.72 30.66
C THR A 130 -31.12 38.90 31.94
N ILE A 131 -30.58 37.68 31.98
CA ILE A 131 -30.58 36.83 33.19
C ILE A 131 -29.21 36.22 33.49
N GLY A 132 -28.64 36.62 34.63
CA GLY A 132 -27.43 36.03 35.21
C GLY A 132 -27.70 35.18 36.46
N GLY A 133 -28.89 35.26 37.03
CA GLY A 133 -29.29 34.50 38.22
C GLY A 133 -30.76 34.71 38.58
N GLY A 134 -31.28 33.88 39.49
CA GLY A 134 -32.71 33.85 39.81
C GLY A 134 -33.50 32.86 38.95
N THR A 135 -34.83 32.88 39.10
CA THR A 135 -35.73 31.91 38.46
C THR A 135 -37.03 32.56 37.96
N VAL A 136 -37.40 32.32 36.70
CA VAL A 136 -38.79 32.45 36.22
C VAL A 136 -39.40 31.05 36.17
N ALA A 137 -40.56 30.85 36.79
CA ALA A 137 -41.19 29.53 36.85
C ALA A 137 -42.01 29.19 35.59
N GLY A 138 -42.58 30.20 34.92
CA GLY A 138 -43.33 30.05 33.67
C GLY A 138 -42.53 30.40 32.40
N ASN A 139 -43.27 30.63 31.32
CA ASN A 139 -42.76 31.16 30.06
C ASN A 139 -42.27 32.61 30.20
N VAL A 140 -41.27 32.97 29.40
CA VAL A 140 -40.93 34.35 29.03
C VAL A 140 -41.41 34.57 27.60
N GLN A 141 -42.37 35.47 27.40
CA GLN A 141 -42.80 35.97 26.11
C GLN A 141 -42.18 37.35 25.90
N GLN A 142 -41.54 37.60 24.74
CA GLN A 142 -41.11 38.95 24.37
C GLN A 142 -42.22 39.65 23.59
N GLY A 143 -42.54 39.24 22.35
CA GLY A 143 -43.82 39.57 21.72
C GLY A 143 -43.79 39.59 20.20
N ALA A 144 -43.74 40.79 19.65
CA ALA A 144 -43.51 41.08 18.24
C ALA A 144 -42.71 42.38 18.17
N GLY A 145 -41.49 42.34 17.61
CA GLY A 145 -40.49 43.36 17.89
C GLY A 145 -39.15 43.17 17.17
N ILE A 146 -38.07 43.41 17.92
CA ILE A 146 -36.67 43.12 17.62
C ILE A 146 -36.02 42.97 19.01
N ASP A 147 -35.96 41.75 19.51
CA ASP A 147 -35.84 41.48 20.94
C ASP A 147 -34.50 40.78 21.27
N ASP A 148 -33.98 40.98 22.49
CA ASP A 148 -32.68 40.47 22.96
C ASP A 148 -32.84 39.66 24.24
N PHE A 149 -32.65 38.34 24.14
CA PHE A 149 -32.60 37.42 25.26
C PHE A 149 -31.15 36.99 25.54
N ASN A 150 -30.66 37.29 26.76
CA ASN A 150 -29.28 37.05 27.15
C ASN A 150 -29.20 36.30 28.48
N MET A 151 -28.91 34.99 28.43
CA MET A 151 -28.77 34.13 29.61
C MET A 151 -27.30 33.71 29.86
N SER A 152 -26.76 34.17 30.99
CA SER A 152 -25.47 33.70 31.52
C SER A 152 -25.62 32.83 32.77
N GLY A 153 -26.82 32.78 33.37
CA GLY A 153 -27.13 31.97 34.55
C GLY A 153 -28.62 31.98 34.86
N GLY A 154 -29.00 31.48 36.04
CA GLY A 154 -30.41 31.36 36.45
C GLY A 154 -31.19 30.27 35.69
N GLN A 155 -32.52 30.31 35.81
CA GLN A 155 -33.43 29.37 35.16
C GLN A 155 -34.72 30.05 34.69
N ILE A 156 -35.24 29.67 33.52
CA ILE A 156 -36.61 30.00 33.08
C ILE A 156 -37.37 28.72 32.69
N GLY A 157 -38.71 28.75 32.70
CA GLY A 157 -39.53 27.61 32.27
C GLY A 157 -39.40 27.35 30.78
N SER A 158 -39.65 28.39 29.98
CA SER A 158 -39.54 28.39 28.52
C SER A 158 -39.37 29.82 28.00
N LEU A 159 -38.92 29.97 26.76
CA LEU A 159 -38.75 31.24 26.05
C LEU A 159 -39.51 31.20 24.71
N ASN A 160 -40.15 32.33 24.41
CA ASN A 160 -40.69 32.66 23.09
C ASN A 160 -40.32 34.13 22.80
N GLN A 161 -39.59 34.41 21.73
CA GLN A 161 -39.23 35.79 21.38
C GLN A 161 -40.37 36.37 20.51
N GLY A 162 -40.53 35.89 19.28
CA GLY A 162 -41.79 36.01 18.51
C GLY A 162 -41.61 36.36 17.04
N ASP A 163 -42.34 37.40 16.59
CA ASP A 163 -42.28 37.92 15.22
C ASP A 163 -41.26 39.08 15.12
N GLY A 164 -40.22 38.93 14.28
CA GLY A 164 -39.22 39.98 14.02
C GLY A 164 -37.79 39.50 14.30
N LEU A 165 -36.78 40.26 13.83
CA LEU A 165 -35.37 39.82 13.81
C LEU A 165 -34.74 39.74 15.21
N ASP A 166 -35.02 38.64 15.89
CA ASP A 166 -34.74 38.46 17.30
C ASP A 166 -33.36 37.84 17.56
N THR A 167 -32.84 38.10 18.75
CA THR A 167 -31.48 37.73 19.14
C THR A 167 -31.45 36.96 20.45
N PHE A 168 -30.71 35.85 20.44
CA PHE A 168 -30.56 34.96 21.59
C PHE A 168 -29.08 34.71 21.87
N THR A 169 -28.66 34.87 23.14
CA THR A 169 -27.31 34.53 23.61
C THR A 169 -27.38 33.70 24.88
N MET A 170 -26.78 32.52 24.88
CA MET A 170 -26.68 31.65 26.06
C MET A 170 -25.24 31.22 26.34
N THR A 171 -24.72 31.58 27.51
CA THR A 171 -23.39 31.13 27.98
C THR A 171 -23.46 30.26 29.24
N GLY A 172 -24.66 30.06 29.80
CA GLY A 172 -24.91 29.36 31.06
C GLY A 172 -26.41 29.28 31.34
N GLY A 173 -26.80 28.88 32.56
CA GLY A 173 -28.21 28.80 32.96
C GLY A 173 -29.00 27.63 32.35
N ARG A 174 -30.32 27.64 32.57
CA ARG A 174 -31.26 26.58 32.14
C ARG A 174 -32.56 27.18 31.57
N ILE A 175 -32.90 26.82 30.35
CA ILE A 175 -34.26 26.92 29.80
C ILE A 175 -34.86 25.52 29.93
N VAL A 176 -35.93 25.35 30.70
CA VAL A 176 -36.38 24.02 31.13
C VAL A 176 -36.99 23.23 29.97
N ASP A 177 -38.04 23.74 29.31
CA ASP A 177 -38.72 23.02 28.22
C ASP A 177 -38.28 23.51 26.83
N PHE A 178 -38.48 24.78 26.47
CA PHE A 178 -38.23 25.23 25.10
C PHE A 178 -37.70 26.64 24.95
N PHE A 179 -36.95 26.85 23.87
CA PHE A 179 -36.77 28.12 23.19
C PHE A 179 -37.45 27.99 21.82
N ASP A 180 -38.55 28.72 21.63
CA ASP A 180 -39.34 28.79 20.39
C ASP A 180 -39.25 30.22 19.83
N ASP A 181 -39.43 30.40 18.51
CA ASP A 181 -39.57 31.69 17.81
C ASP A 181 -38.45 32.70 18.08
N GLY A 182 -37.43 32.73 17.22
CA GLY A 182 -36.37 33.75 17.26
C GLY A 182 -35.16 33.41 16.39
N ASP A 183 -34.72 34.35 15.56
CA ASP A 183 -33.88 34.13 14.38
C ASP A 183 -32.42 33.83 14.71
N ARG A 184 -31.80 34.59 15.62
CA ARG A 184 -30.34 34.71 15.67
C ARG A 184 -29.74 34.31 17.01
N ALA A 185 -29.54 33.00 17.16
CA ALA A 185 -29.08 32.35 18.37
C ALA A 185 -27.57 32.04 18.41
N VAL A 186 -26.95 32.28 19.57
CA VAL A 186 -25.57 31.90 19.89
C VAL A 186 -25.53 31.19 21.25
N MET A 187 -25.10 29.93 21.27
CA MET A 187 -25.04 29.08 22.45
C MET A 187 -23.62 28.56 22.70
N THR A 188 -22.97 29.02 23.77
CA THR A 188 -21.61 28.59 24.16
C THR A 188 -21.59 27.79 25.46
N GLY A 189 -22.75 27.60 26.09
CA GLY A 189 -22.92 26.98 27.40
C GLY A 189 -24.39 27.01 27.84
N GLY A 190 -24.69 26.43 29.00
CA GLY A 190 -26.07 26.30 29.49
C GLY A 190 -26.80 25.07 28.92
N ARG A 191 -28.08 24.93 29.26
CA ARG A 191 -28.91 23.77 28.89
C ARG A 191 -30.33 24.18 28.49
N ILE A 192 -30.82 23.72 27.34
CA ILE A 192 -32.16 23.96 26.79
C ILE A 192 -32.87 22.60 26.61
N GLY A 193 -34.19 22.52 26.78
CA GLY A 193 -34.94 21.29 26.53
C GLY A 193 -35.06 20.95 25.04
N ARG A 194 -35.70 21.81 24.26
CA ARG A 194 -35.72 21.80 22.78
C ARG A 194 -35.55 23.21 22.22
N VAL A 195 -35.11 23.32 20.97
CA VAL A 195 -35.10 24.59 20.22
C VAL A 195 -35.96 24.44 18.97
N ASN A 196 -36.80 25.45 18.70
CA ASN A 196 -37.75 25.47 17.57
C ASN A 196 -37.92 26.90 17.04
N MET A 197 -37.02 27.35 16.17
CA MET A 197 -36.90 28.76 15.79
C MET A 197 -38.03 29.24 14.84
N LYS A 198 -38.75 28.30 14.21
CA LYS A 198 -39.85 28.51 13.26
C LYS A 198 -39.49 29.43 12.08
N LEU A 199 -40.47 30.23 11.60
CA LEU A 199 -40.55 30.77 10.24
C LEU A 199 -39.79 32.09 10.07
N ASP A 200 -38.49 32.03 9.84
CA ASP A 200 -37.71 33.14 9.27
C ASP A 200 -36.32 32.62 8.82
N GLN A 201 -35.39 33.50 8.43
CA GLN A 201 -34.03 33.09 8.01
C GLN A 201 -33.10 32.83 9.21
N ASN A 202 -33.18 31.63 9.79
CA ASN A 202 -32.61 31.32 11.10
C ASN A 202 -31.08 31.12 11.10
N TYR A 203 -30.45 31.46 12.21
CA TYR A 203 -29.03 31.27 12.48
C TYR A 203 -28.80 30.75 13.90
N PHE A 204 -28.39 29.48 14.04
CA PHE A 204 -28.04 28.88 15.33
C PHE A 204 -26.56 28.49 15.38
N ASN A 205 -25.78 29.15 16.23
CA ASN A 205 -24.34 28.86 16.40
C ASN A 205 -24.06 28.28 17.79
N MET A 206 -23.73 26.99 17.83
CA MET A 206 -23.50 26.20 19.05
C MET A 206 -22.03 25.80 19.18
N SER A 207 -21.33 26.39 20.16
CA SER A 207 -19.94 26.05 20.49
C SER A 207 -19.80 25.32 21.83
N GLY A 208 -20.89 25.09 22.55
CA GLY A 208 -20.94 24.46 23.85
C GLY A 208 -22.35 24.47 24.45
N GLY A 209 -22.53 23.81 25.59
CA GLY A 209 -23.85 23.63 26.19
C GLY A 209 -24.60 22.41 25.64
N ILE A 210 -25.87 22.29 26.00
CA ILE A 210 -26.68 21.08 25.78
C ILE A 210 -28.11 21.45 25.34
N ILE A 211 -28.60 20.82 24.28
CA ILE A 211 -30.02 20.74 23.93
C ILE A 211 -30.47 19.30 24.22
N ASP A 212 -31.48 19.12 25.06
CA ASP A 212 -31.90 17.78 25.53
C ASP A 212 -32.56 16.94 24.44
N ARG A 213 -33.24 17.60 23.50
CA ARG A 213 -33.96 17.01 22.37
C ARG A 213 -33.48 17.62 21.06
N ASN A 214 -34.40 18.08 20.22
CA ASN A 214 -34.12 18.53 18.87
C ASN A 214 -33.71 20.01 18.82
N LEU A 215 -32.95 20.35 17.79
CA LEU A 215 -32.78 21.71 17.26
C LEU A 215 -33.53 21.76 15.92
N VAL A 216 -34.58 22.57 15.86
CA VAL A 216 -35.46 22.69 14.68
C VAL A 216 -35.52 24.15 14.22
N THR A 217 -35.47 24.34 12.91
CA THR A 217 -35.73 25.62 12.22
C THR A 217 -36.83 25.43 11.15
N GLY A 218 -37.30 26.52 10.55
CA GLY A 218 -38.58 26.58 9.82
C GLY A 218 -38.48 26.42 8.31
N PHE A 219 -38.87 27.45 7.57
CA PHE A 219 -38.74 27.51 6.11
C PHE A 219 -37.89 28.73 5.73
N ASP A 220 -37.54 28.85 4.45
CA ASP A 220 -36.77 29.92 3.79
C ASP A 220 -35.25 29.70 3.67
N LYS A 221 -34.44 30.12 4.66
CA LYS A 221 -32.99 29.88 4.61
C LYS A 221 -32.35 29.88 5.99
N ASP A 222 -31.98 28.68 6.43
CA ASP A 222 -31.45 28.43 7.75
C ASP A 222 -29.95 28.11 7.75
N THR A 223 -29.27 28.37 8.88
CA THR A 223 -27.85 28.11 9.05
C THR A 223 -27.53 27.67 10.48
N ILE A 224 -27.19 26.39 10.63
CA ILE A 224 -26.79 25.79 11.91
C ILE A 224 -25.30 25.49 11.89
N ILE A 225 -24.58 25.95 12.91
CA ILE A 225 -23.14 25.70 13.09
C ILE A 225 -22.93 25.03 14.44
N LEU A 226 -22.45 23.79 14.45
CA LEU A 226 -22.11 23.03 15.65
C LEU A 226 -20.58 22.82 15.71
N SER A 227 -19.91 23.50 16.64
CA SER A 227 -18.48 23.32 16.93
C SER A 227 -18.21 22.72 18.31
N GLY A 228 -19.24 22.46 19.11
CA GLY A 228 -19.12 21.90 20.46
C GLY A 228 -20.47 21.87 21.18
N GLY A 229 -20.58 21.03 22.22
CA GLY A 229 -21.83 20.79 22.94
C GLY A 229 -22.55 19.52 22.49
N ILE A 230 -23.77 19.32 22.98
CA ILE A 230 -24.59 18.12 22.76
C ILE A 230 -25.97 18.53 22.26
N ILE A 231 -26.46 17.91 21.18
CA ILE A 231 -27.87 17.90 20.78
C ILE A 231 -28.36 16.46 20.96
N GLY A 232 -29.25 16.23 21.92
CA GLY A 232 -29.66 14.88 22.34
C GLY A 232 -30.58 14.19 21.32
N GLY A 233 -31.34 14.96 20.54
CA GLY A 233 -32.19 14.50 19.44
C GLY A 233 -31.67 14.93 18.07
N ASN A 234 -32.60 15.26 17.18
CA ASN A 234 -32.32 15.55 15.77
C ASN A 234 -31.92 17.02 15.54
N ILE A 235 -31.19 17.27 14.45
CA ILE A 235 -31.19 18.57 13.76
C ILE A 235 -32.18 18.48 12.60
N SER A 236 -33.03 19.49 12.43
CA SER A 236 -34.00 19.58 11.31
C SER A 236 -34.09 21.01 10.81
N VAL A 237 -33.76 21.27 9.53
CA VAL A 237 -33.91 22.60 8.90
C VAL A 237 -35.15 22.72 8.00
N SER A 238 -35.84 21.61 7.78
CA SER A 238 -37.24 21.48 7.35
C SER A 238 -37.62 21.95 5.94
N GLY A 239 -37.11 23.06 5.40
CA GLY A 239 -37.33 23.38 3.97
C GLY A 239 -36.90 24.76 3.47
N GLY A 240 -35.83 24.83 2.69
CA GLY A 240 -35.29 26.11 2.23
C GLY A 240 -34.13 26.01 1.23
N ALA A 241 -32.97 26.51 1.65
CA ALA A 241 -31.72 26.46 0.90
C ALA A 241 -30.57 26.52 1.91
N ASP A 242 -30.52 25.51 2.75
CA ASP A 242 -30.08 25.57 4.14
C ASP A 242 -28.66 25.04 4.31
N SER A 243 -28.08 25.25 5.50
CA SER A 243 -26.77 24.69 5.78
C SER A 243 -26.56 24.29 7.23
N VAL A 244 -26.17 23.03 7.42
CA VAL A 244 -25.72 22.48 8.71
C VAL A 244 -24.22 22.23 8.60
N THR A 245 -23.44 22.86 9.48
CA THR A 245 -21.98 22.73 9.55
C THR A 245 -21.56 22.12 10.89
N VAL A 246 -21.01 20.90 10.89
CA VAL A 246 -20.48 20.20 12.06
C VAL A 246 -18.94 20.21 12.04
N THR A 247 -18.34 20.68 13.14
CA THR A 247 -16.88 20.71 13.36
C THR A 247 -16.48 20.19 14.75
N GLY A 248 -17.46 19.88 15.60
CA GLY A 248 -17.29 19.38 16.96
C GLY A 248 -18.65 19.03 17.58
N GLY A 249 -18.66 18.65 18.86
CA GLY A 249 -19.89 18.29 19.57
C GLY A 249 -20.49 16.94 19.16
N THR A 250 -21.74 16.70 19.56
CA THR A 250 -22.44 15.43 19.30
C THR A 250 -23.89 15.68 18.91
N VAL A 251 -24.38 14.99 17.87
CA VAL A 251 -25.81 14.87 17.54
C VAL A 251 -26.25 13.43 17.82
N GLY A 252 -27.15 13.26 18.79
CA GLY A 252 -27.66 11.95 19.23
C GLY A 252 -28.72 11.35 18.30
N GLY A 253 -29.45 12.21 17.59
CA GLY A 253 -30.41 11.84 16.56
C GLY A 253 -29.87 12.04 15.15
N ASP A 254 -30.80 12.19 14.20
CA ASP A 254 -30.52 12.36 12.78
C ASP A 254 -30.30 13.85 12.42
N VAL A 255 -29.60 14.11 11.31
CA VAL A 255 -29.54 15.44 10.67
C VAL A 255 -30.39 15.38 9.41
N LEU A 256 -31.46 16.16 9.39
CA LEU A 256 -32.47 16.19 8.34
C LEU A 256 -32.46 17.56 7.66
N MET A 257 -32.05 17.64 6.39
CA MET A 257 -32.08 18.89 5.64
C MET A 257 -33.51 19.13 5.11
N SER A 258 -34.02 18.17 4.34
CA SER A 258 -35.43 17.87 3.99
C SER A 258 -35.87 18.23 2.56
N VAL A 259 -36.07 19.52 2.23
CA VAL A 259 -36.53 19.95 0.89
C VAL A 259 -35.92 21.30 0.50
N GLY A 260 -35.62 21.49 -0.77
CA GLY A 260 -34.79 22.60 -1.25
C GLY A 260 -33.31 22.23 -1.36
N SER A 261 -32.49 23.12 -1.93
CA SER A 261 -31.10 22.79 -2.32
C SER A 261 -30.09 23.11 -1.22
N ASP A 262 -29.62 22.07 -0.55
CA ASP A 262 -28.98 22.15 0.76
C ASP A 262 -27.46 21.87 0.74
N ASN A 263 -26.77 22.40 1.77
CA ASN A 263 -25.32 22.29 1.93
C ASN A 263 -24.94 21.77 3.33
N PHE A 264 -24.63 20.48 3.43
CA PHE A 264 -24.11 19.84 4.64
C PHE A 264 -22.57 19.83 4.65
N VAL A 265 -21.95 20.27 5.76
CA VAL A 265 -20.49 20.26 5.93
C VAL A 265 -20.11 19.60 7.24
N TRP A 266 -19.24 18.58 7.21
CA TRP A 266 -18.72 17.91 8.40
C TRP A 266 -17.20 17.83 8.34
N ASN A 267 -16.48 18.60 9.18
CA ASN A 267 -15.04 18.81 9.05
C ASN A 267 -14.27 18.66 10.37
N GLY A 268 -13.34 17.71 10.43
CA GLY A 268 -12.30 17.57 11.46
C GLY A 268 -12.74 17.09 12.85
N GLY A 269 -14.04 17.09 13.15
CA GLY A 269 -14.54 16.74 14.47
C GLY A 269 -16.06 16.59 14.53
N GLY A 270 -16.53 16.12 15.69
CA GLY A 270 -17.94 15.79 15.95
C GLY A 270 -18.29 14.33 15.68
N ILE A 271 -19.46 13.90 16.20
CA ILE A 271 -20.10 12.60 15.93
C ILE A 271 -21.60 12.81 15.66
N ILE A 272 -22.15 12.09 14.68
CA ILE A 272 -23.59 12.00 14.40
C ILE A 272 -24.02 10.53 14.55
N TYR A 273 -24.95 10.27 15.46
CA TYR A 273 -25.46 8.92 15.78
C TYR A 273 -26.67 8.50 14.96
N GLY A 274 -27.33 9.45 14.29
CA GLY A 274 -28.42 9.19 13.36
C GLY A 274 -27.98 8.93 11.93
N SER A 275 -28.91 9.14 11.00
CA SER A 275 -28.60 9.38 9.60
C SER A 275 -28.19 10.84 9.38
N VAL A 276 -27.44 11.09 8.31
CA VAL A 276 -27.45 12.38 7.61
C VAL A 276 -28.29 12.17 6.34
N ASP A 277 -29.38 12.93 6.22
CA ASP A 277 -30.40 12.79 5.19
C ASP A 277 -30.64 14.18 4.58
N LEU A 278 -30.32 14.35 3.30
CA LEU A 278 -30.41 15.66 2.65
C LEU A 278 -31.81 15.88 2.05
N GLY A 279 -32.34 14.95 1.25
CA GLY A 279 -33.78 14.77 1.10
C GLY A 279 -34.30 14.64 -0.33
N GLY A 280 -35.01 15.66 -0.82
CA GLY A 280 -35.89 15.57 -2.00
C GLY A 280 -35.53 16.47 -3.19
N ASP A 281 -34.37 17.10 -3.18
CA ASP A 281 -33.93 18.10 -4.15
C ASP A 281 -32.44 17.89 -4.52
N ASN A 282 -31.77 18.84 -5.18
CA ASN A 282 -30.37 18.66 -5.63
C ASN A 282 -29.36 19.19 -4.59
N ASP A 283 -28.67 18.28 -3.91
CA ASP A 283 -27.98 18.60 -2.66
C ASP A 283 -26.46 18.40 -2.66
N THR A 284 -25.80 19.01 -1.67
CA THR A 284 -24.34 18.98 -1.52
C THR A 284 -23.90 18.59 -0.11
N ALA A 285 -23.01 17.60 -0.02
CA ALA A 285 -22.35 17.22 1.22
C ALA A 285 -20.83 17.27 1.07
N LYS A 286 -20.13 17.88 2.05
CA LYS A 286 -18.68 17.79 2.16
C LYS A 286 -18.24 17.26 3.52
N LEU A 287 -17.65 16.07 3.52
CA LEU A 287 -17.00 15.45 4.67
C LEU A 287 -15.48 15.65 4.55
N SER A 288 -14.81 16.07 5.63
CA SER A 288 -13.39 16.43 5.57
C SER A 288 -12.60 16.13 6.84
N ASN A 289 -11.39 15.61 6.72
CA ASN A 289 -10.50 15.31 7.86
C ASN A 289 -11.16 14.40 8.92
N LEU A 290 -11.99 13.45 8.48
CA LEU A 290 -12.76 12.55 9.35
C LEU A 290 -12.20 11.11 9.33
N THR A 291 -12.41 10.38 10.41
CA THR A 291 -12.06 8.94 10.50
C THR A 291 -13.27 8.11 10.90
N ASN A 292 -13.14 6.78 10.91
CA ASN A 292 -14.20 5.90 11.39
C ASN A 292 -14.56 6.14 12.88
N GLY A 293 -13.70 6.82 13.66
CA GLY A 293 -14.08 7.31 15.00
C GLY A 293 -15.14 8.40 15.00
N ASN A 294 -15.25 9.20 13.93
CA ASN A 294 -16.31 10.19 13.73
C ASN A 294 -17.53 9.57 13.04
N LEU A 295 -17.28 8.70 12.06
CA LEU A 295 -18.26 8.24 11.08
C LEU A 295 -18.86 6.86 11.37
N GLY A 296 -18.28 6.07 12.27
CA GLY A 296 -18.63 4.65 12.48
C GLY A 296 -19.96 4.42 13.17
N ASP A 297 -20.40 5.37 14.00
CA ASP A 297 -21.70 5.34 14.68
C ASP A 297 -22.87 5.87 13.82
N THR A 298 -22.57 6.54 12.70
CA THR A 298 -23.56 7.13 11.78
C THR A 298 -24.28 6.03 10.98
N LYS A 299 -25.61 6.05 10.96
CA LYS A 299 -26.44 4.97 10.38
C LYS A 299 -26.47 4.99 8.85
N ALA A 300 -26.59 6.17 8.26
CA ALA A 300 -26.65 6.42 6.82
C ALA A 300 -26.12 7.83 6.51
N ILE A 301 -25.62 8.00 5.29
CA ILE A 301 -25.25 9.28 4.69
C ILE A 301 -25.85 9.26 3.29
N THR A 302 -27.03 9.85 3.14
CA THR A 302 -27.85 9.80 1.93
C THR A 302 -28.06 11.19 1.35
N GLY A 303 -27.95 11.33 0.03
CA GLY A 303 -28.46 12.50 -0.70
C GLY A 303 -29.99 12.45 -0.61
N GLY A 304 -30.63 11.71 -1.51
CA GLY A 304 -31.95 11.14 -1.25
C GLY A 304 -32.73 10.82 -2.52
N ALA A 305 -33.37 11.84 -3.08
CA ALA A 305 -34.04 11.81 -4.37
C ALA A 305 -33.76 13.14 -5.10
N GLY A 306 -32.77 13.17 -5.99
CA GLY A 306 -32.14 14.44 -6.36
C GLY A 306 -31.18 14.39 -7.55
N THR A 307 -30.04 15.06 -7.39
CA THR A 307 -28.85 14.95 -8.26
C THR A 307 -27.66 15.44 -7.45
N ASP A 308 -27.19 14.55 -6.57
CA ASP A 308 -26.51 14.96 -5.34
C ASP A 308 -25.01 14.74 -5.42
N THR A 309 -24.25 15.59 -4.70
CA THR A 309 -22.79 15.55 -4.70
C THR A 309 -22.21 15.40 -3.29
N LEU A 310 -21.66 14.23 -3.00
CA LEU A 310 -20.87 13.96 -1.80
C LEU A 310 -19.38 14.07 -2.12
N THR A 311 -18.67 14.93 -1.39
CA THR A 311 -17.21 15.05 -1.47
C THR A 311 -16.56 14.62 -0.17
N PHE A 312 -15.75 13.56 -0.25
CA PHE A 312 -14.80 13.14 0.78
C PHE A 312 -13.44 13.80 0.51
N ASP A 313 -12.86 14.42 1.55
CA ASP A 313 -11.62 15.20 1.47
C ASP A 313 -10.73 14.86 2.70
N ASN A 314 -9.72 14.00 2.54
CA ASN A 314 -9.00 13.38 3.66
C ASN A 314 -9.96 12.67 4.64
N VAL A 315 -10.74 11.70 4.16
CA VAL A 315 -11.70 10.92 4.98
C VAL A 315 -11.37 9.43 4.95
N LYS A 316 -11.40 8.79 6.12
CA LYS A 316 -11.16 7.34 6.27
C LYS A 316 -12.45 6.64 6.71
N LEU A 317 -13.05 5.88 5.79
CA LEU A 317 -14.40 5.31 5.90
C LEU A 317 -14.36 3.78 5.84
N GLU A 318 -14.77 3.13 6.93
CA GLU A 318 -15.24 1.73 6.93
C GLU A 318 -16.77 1.73 6.80
N GLY A 319 -17.40 0.66 6.31
CA GLY A 319 -18.85 0.47 6.22
C GLY A 319 -19.52 1.17 5.02
N ILE A 320 -18.99 1.00 3.80
CA ILE A 320 -19.39 1.80 2.62
C ILE A 320 -20.90 1.78 2.34
N ALA A 321 -21.60 0.69 2.68
CA ALA A 321 -23.03 0.51 2.42
C ALA A 321 -23.95 1.50 3.16
N ARG A 322 -23.42 2.35 4.06
CA ARG A 322 -24.17 3.48 4.63
C ARG A 322 -24.23 4.72 3.72
N VAL A 323 -23.37 4.78 2.70
CA VAL A 323 -23.36 5.83 1.67
C VAL A 323 -24.33 5.41 0.57
N GLN A 324 -25.43 6.15 0.43
CA GLN A 324 -26.61 5.74 -0.35
C GLN A 324 -27.14 6.93 -1.15
N ASN A 325 -27.78 6.69 -2.31
CA ASN A 325 -28.48 7.72 -3.07
C ASN A 325 -27.60 8.96 -3.37
N TRP A 326 -26.53 8.76 -4.16
CA TRP A 326 -25.62 9.82 -4.60
C TRP A 326 -25.29 9.67 -6.09
N GLU A 327 -25.60 10.68 -6.90
CA GLU A 327 -25.27 10.75 -8.33
C GLU A 327 -23.79 11.03 -8.56
N THR A 328 -23.13 11.75 -7.65
CA THR A 328 -21.69 12.03 -7.69
C THR A 328 -21.04 11.83 -6.32
N ILE A 329 -20.07 10.93 -6.25
CA ILE A 329 -19.16 10.80 -5.12
C ILE A 329 -17.74 11.16 -5.57
N ASN A 330 -17.10 12.08 -4.86
CA ASN A 330 -15.70 12.48 -5.09
C ASN A 330 -14.84 12.05 -3.88
N ALA A 331 -13.83 11.21 -4.12
CA ALA A 331 -12.81 10.84 -3.14
C ALA A 331 -11.52 11.64 -3.42
N THR A 332 -11.14 12.51 -2.49
CA THR A 332 -10.03 13.48 -2.66
C THR A 332 -9.07 13.53 -1.46
N ASN A 333 -7.82 13.95 -1.71
CA ASN A 333 -6.80 14.26 -0.70
C ASN A 333 -6.53 13.13 0.32
N ASP A 334 -6.08 11.96 -0.14
CA ASP A 334 -5.91 10.73 0.69
C ASP A 334 -7.23 10.30 1.38
N THR A 335 -8.33 10.36 0.64
CA THR A 335 -9.55 9.66 1.06
C THR A 335 -9.33 8.15 0.92
N GLN A 336 -9.75 7.40 1.94
CA GLN A 336 -9.58 5.95 2.05
C GLN A 336 -10.95 5.32 2.30
N LEU A 337 -11.52 4.68 1.26
CA LEU A 337 -12.84 4.04 1.32
C LEU A 337 -12.68 2.52 1.33
N MET A 338 -13.12 1.87 2.41
CA MET A 338 -13.16 0.41 2.51
C MET A 338 -14.45 -0.11 1.87
N LEU A 339 -14.32 -0.90 0.80
CA LEU A 339 -15.43 -1.53 0.08
C LEU A 339 -15.81 -2.87 0.72
N ASP A 340 -16.14 -2.82 2.01
CA ASP A 340 -16.59 -3.96 2.83
C ASP A 340 -18.05 -4.37 2.57
N GLY A 341 -18.78 -3.57 1.80
CA GLY A 341 -20.09 -3.85 1.24
C GLY A 341 -20.20 -3.30 -0.18
N ASN A 342 -21.40 -3.35 -0.76
CA ASN A 342 -21.63 -2.77 -2.08
C ASN A 342 -21.86 -1.25 -1.97
N LEU A 343 -21.25 -0.51 -2.88
CA LEU A 343 -21.57 0.91 -3.10
C LEU A 343 -22.64 1.00 -4.20
N VAL A 344 -23.75 1.67 -3.88
CA VAL A 344 -24.86 1.90 -4.80
C VAL A 344 -24.89 3.38 -5.16
N LEU A 345 -24.81 3.68 -6.46
CA LEU A 345 -24.74 5.02 -7.02
C LEU A 345 -26.06 5.38 -7.72
N GLY A 346 -26.48 6.63 -7.54
CA GLY A 346 -27.80 7.12 -7.93
C GLY A 346 -28.93 6.68 -7.00
N ASP A 347 -30.15 7.13 -7.30
CA ASP A 347 -31.37 6.92 -6.53
C ASP A 347 -32.49 6.24 -7.36
N SER A 348 -33.74 6.31 -6.90
CA SER A 348 -34.91 5.72 -7.58
C SER A 348 -35.45 6.49 -8.80
N GLY A 349 -35.09 7.77 -8.96
CA GLY A 349 -35.44 8.64 -10.09
C GLY A 349 -34.30 8.81 -11.11
N THR A 350 -33.05 8.94 -10.66
CA THR A 350 -31.86 9.04 -11.51
C THR A 350 -31.40 7.65 -11.99
N GLY A 351 -31.47 6.66 -11.10
CA GLY A 351 -31.17 5.25 -11.38
C GLY A 351 -29.68 4.90 -11.48
N THR A 352 -28.75 5.86 -11.51
CA THR A 352 -27.29 5.62 -11.58
C THR A 352 -26.49 6.86 -11.16
N GLY A 353 -25.19 6.67 -10.89
CA GLY A 353 -24.27 7.75 -10.53
C GLY A 353 -22.80 7.45 -10.87
N SER A 354 -21.91 8.31 -10.38
CA SER A 354 -20.49 8.33 -10.71
C SER A 354 -19.60 8.43 -9.47
N LEU A 355 -18.54 7.62 -9.42
CA LEU A 355 -17.46 7.71 -8.42
C LEU A 355 -16.19 8.24 -9.07
N ASN A 356 -15.67 9.36 -8.57
CA ASN A 356 -14.41 9.95 -8.99
C ASN A 356 -13.36 9.78 -7.87
N VAL A 357 -12.19 9.23 -8.19
CA VAL A 357 -11.08 9.01 -7.24
C VAL A 357 -9.84 9.75 -7.71
N ASP A 358 -9.33 10.66 -6.87
CA ASP A 358 -8.11 11.43 -7.17
C ASP A 358 -6.82 10.60 -7.00
N GLN A 359 -5.68 11.17 -7.43
CA GLN A 359 -4.38 10.47 -7.44
C GLN A 359 -3.85 10.11 -6.04
N ALA A 360 -4.32 10.77 -4.99
CA ALA A 360 -3.91 10.48 -3.61
C ALA A 360 -4.75 9.35 -3.01
N SER A 361 -6.05 9.33 -3.31
CA SER A 361 -7.06 8.49 -2.66
C SER A 361 -6.97 7.00 -3.02
N THR A 362 -7.56 6.16 -2.17
CA THR A 362 -7.50 4.69 -2.28
C THR A 362 -8.87 4.06 -1.98
N LEU A 363 -9.31 3.15 -2.87
CA LEU A 363 -10.39 2.21 -2.62
C LEU A 363 -9.79 0.88 -2.15
N TYR A 364 -10.09 0.46 -0.94
CA TYR A 364 -9.67 -0.84 -0.39
C TYR A 364 -10.75 -1.89 -0.62
N GLY A 365 -10.40 -3.06 -1.14
CA GLY A 365 -11.33 -4.16 -1.44
C GLY A 365 -10.85 -5.55 -1.00
N GLY A 366 -9.63 -5.67 -0.49
CA GLY A 366 -9.09 -6.92 0.03
C GLY A 366 -9.85 -7.41 1.26
N GLY A 367 -10.06 -8.72 1.35
CA GLY A 367 -10.96 -9.39 2.29
C GLY A 367 -12.40 -9.52 1.80
N PHE A 368 -12.76 -8.90 0.67
CA PHE A 368 -14.15 -8.74 0.22
C PHE A 368 -14.36 -9.16 -1.24
N ASN A 369 -15.63 -9.32 -1.61
CA ASN A 369 -16.09 -9.59 -2.97
C ASN A 369 -17.24 -8.60 -3.30
N SER A 370 -16.94 -7.30 -3.18
CA SER A 370 -17.91 -6.20 -3.23
C SER A 370 -18.15 -5.67 -4.65
N ALA A 371 -19.21 -4.87 -4.81
CA ALA A 371 -19.58 -4.25 -6.07
C ALA A 371 -19.82 -2.73 -5.97
N ILE A 372 -19.37 -1.99 -6.98
CA ILE A 372 -19.80 -0.62 -7.29
C ILE A 372 -20.84 -0.73 -8.42
N GLN A 373 -22.06 -0.27 -8.17
CA GLN A 373 -23.20 -0.51 -9.07
C GLN A 373 -24.20 0.65 -9.09
N ALA A 374 -24.98 0.74 -10.17
CA ALA A 374 -26.11 1.64 -10.27
C ALA A 374 -27.29 1.18 -9.39
N PHE A 375 -28.10 2.12 -8.88
CA PHE A 375 -29.33 1.84 -8.14
C PHE A 375 -30.34 1.03 -8.96
N THR A 376 -30.59 1.45 -10.21
CA THR A 376 -31.44 0.72 -11.14
C THR A 376 -30.65 -0.43 -11.76
N SER A 377 -30.99 -1.66 -11.35
CA SER A 377 -30.38 -2.88 -11.91
C SER A 377 -30.47 -2.92 -13.44
N GLY A 378 -29.32 -3.11 -14.10
CA GLY A 378 -29.17 -3.07 -15.56
C GLY A 378 -28.76 -1.71 -16.13
N GLN A 379 -28.79 -0.64 -15.34
CA GLN A 379 -28.03 0.58 -15.67
C GLN A 379 -26.53 0.41 -15.36
N LEU A 380 -25.72 1.33 -15.87
CA LEU A 380 -24.28 1.35 -15.72
C LEU A 380 -23.88 2.49 -14.78
N ALA A 381 -23.16 2.17 -13.71
CA ALA A 381 -22.41 3.16 -12.93
C ALA A 381 -21.24 3.73 -13.77
N ASN A 382 -20.62 4.83 -13.33
CA ASN A 382 -19.35 5.29 -13.87
C ASN A 382 -18.30 5.35 -12.75
N VAL A 383 -17.10 4.83 -13.01
CA VAL A 383 -15.95 4.93 -12.09
C VAL A 383 -14.77 5.55 -12.83
N VAL A 384 -14.27 6.67 -12.32
CA VAL A 384 -13.11 7.39 -12.84
C VAL A 384 -12.00 7.32 -11.80
N ASN A 385 -10.90 6.64 -12.10
CA ASN A 385 -9.85 6.33 -11.13
C ASN A 385 -8.48 6.88 -11.55
N ALA A 386 -8.03 7.95 -10.88
CA ALA A 386 -6.64 8.40 -10.91
C ALA A 386 -5.81 7.85 -9.74
N GLY A 387 -6.47 7.30 -8.70
CA GLY A 387 -5.87 6.81 -7.46
C GLY A 387 -5.62 5.30 -7.47
N ARG A 388 -5.74 4.68 -6.29
CA ARG A 388 -5.50 3.25 -6.10
C ARG A 388 -6.80 2.48 -5.91
N ILE A 389 -6.89 1.32 -6.56
CA ILE A 389 -7.75 0.20 -6.15
C ILE A 389 -6.80 -0.83 -5.55
N ASP A 390 -6.94 -1.12 -4.27
CA ASP A 390 -6.08 -2.05 -3.55
C ASP A 390 -6.90 -3.27 -3.09
N LEU A 391 -6.60 -4.44 -3.66
CA LEU A 391 -7.17 -5.72 -3.21
C LEU A 391 -6.21 -6.46 -2.25
N THR A 392 -4.99 -5.94 -2.05
CA THR A 392 -3.95 -6.60 -1.26
C THR A 392 -4.10 -6.42 0.24
N ASN A 393 -4.98 -5.53 0.70
CA ASN A 393 -5.25 -5.26 2.12
C ASN A 393 -6.00 -6.39 2.86
N GLY A 394 -6.32 -7.49 2.17
CA GLY A 394 -7.02 -8.66 2.72
C GLY A 394 -6.10 -9.67 3.40
N THR A 395 -6.70 -10.57 4.18
CA THR A 395 -6.01 -11.75 4.77
C THR A 395 -6.31 -13.05 4.02
N THR A 396 -7.04 -12.99 2.91
CA THR A 396 -7.69 -14.11 2.20
C THR A 396 -6.86 -14.69 1.05
N GLY A 397 -5.65 -14.17 0.83
CA GLY A 397 -4.80 -14.56 -0.29
C GLY A 397 -5.37 -14.12 -1.63
N ALA A 398 -4.76 -14.60 -2.72
CA ALA A 398 -5.03 -14.23 -4.11
C ALA A 398 -6.42 -14.68 -4.64
N THR A 399 -7.52 -14.24 -4.03
CA THR A 399 -8.88 -14.62 -4.43
C THR A 399 -9.92 -13.50 -4.33
N ASP A 400 -9.54 -12.28 -3.92
CA ASP A 400 -10.46 -11.16 -3.65
C ASP A 400 -10.95 -10.48 -4.93
N ARG A 401 -12.10 -9.79 -4.87
CA ARG A 401 -12.73 -9.18 -6.08
C ARG A 401 -13.39 -7.85 -5.80
N LEU A 402 -13.14 -6.89 -6.70
CA LEU A 402 -14.00 -5.73 -6.86
C LEU A 402 -14.77 -5.84 -8.18
N THR A 403 -16.09 -5.76 -8.12
CA THR A 403 -16.95 -5.73 -9.32
C THR A 403 -17.40 -4.31 -9.63
N ILE A 404 -17.18 -3.83 -10.86
CA ILE A 404 -17.75 -2.57 -11.36
C ILE A 404 -18.85 -2.92 -12.36
N SER A 405 -20.10 -2.69 -11.97
CA SER A 405 -21.28 -2.85 -12.83
C SER A 405 -21.53 -1.55 -13.60
N GLY A 406 -20.63 -1.23 -14.54
CA GLY A 406 -20.55 0.11 -15.11
C GLY A 406 -19.38 0.33 -16.07
N ASN A 407 -19.16 1.60 -16.41
CA ASN A 407 -17.95 2.04 -17.10
C ASN A 407 -16.82 2.27 -16.09
N TYR A 408 -15.60 1.89 -16.46
CA TYR A 408 -14.38 2.16 -15.71
C TYR A 408 -13.40 2.96 -16.57
N THR A 409 -12.86 4.06 -16.06
CA THR A 409 -11.88 4.89 -16.76
C THR A 409 -10.68 5.15 -15.85
N GLY A 410 -9.55 4.50 -16.17
CA GLY A 410 -8.28 4.77 -15.50
C GLY A 410 -7.65 6.07 -16.01
N LEU A 411 -7.20 6.93 -15.11
CA LEU A 411 -6.50 8.19 -15.42
C LEU A 411 -5.04 8.15 -14.93
N GLY A 412 -4.36 7.02 -15.14
CA GLY A 412 -3.04 6.76 -14.56
C GLY A 412 -3.10 6.22 -13.12
N GLY A 413 -4.26 5.72 -12.69
CA GLY A 413 -4.43 5.02 -11.43
C GLY A 413 -3.75 3.64 -11.41
N LEU A 414 -3.75 3.01 -10.25
CA LEU A 414 -3.09 1.72 -9.98
C LEU A 414 -4.10 0.72 -9.41
N LEU A 415 -4.01 -0.53 -9.88
CA LEU A 415 -4.69 -1.70 -9.35
C LEU A 415 -3.63 -2.59 -8.68
N LEU A 416 -3.70 -2.78 -7.36
CA LEU A 416 -2.85 -3.70 -6.60
C LEU A 416 -3.59 -5.02 -6.38
N ILE A 417 -2.92 -6.13 -6.72
CA ILE A 417 -3.45 -7.50 -6.59
C ILE A 417 -2.42 -8.47 -6.03
N GLN A 418 -2.87 -9.43 -5.24
CA GLN A 418 -2.13 -10.63 -4.90
C GLN A 418 -2.36 -11.69 -6.01
N THR A 419 -1.30 -12.39 -6.39
CA THR A 419 -1.34 -13.49 -7.37
C THR A 419 -0.40 -14.60 -6.94
N GLU A 420 -0.83 -15.86 -7.04
CA GLU A 420 0.05 -17.03 -6.90
C GLU A 420 0.70 -17.30 -8.27
N LEU A 421 1.85 -16.68 -8.57
CA LEU A 421 2.44 -16.75 -9.92
C LEU A 421 2.80 -18.20 -10.30
N GLY A 422 2.10 -18.72 -11.31
CA GLY A 422 2.14 -20.11 -11.74
C GLY A 422 1.50 -20.31 -13.12
N GLY A 423 0.73 -21.39 -13.29
CA GLY A 423 0.08 -21.74 -14.56
C GLY A 423 -1.30 -21.10 -14.74
N ASP A 424 -2.01 -21.44 -15.81
CA ASP A 424 -3.29 -20.82 -16.20
C ASP A 424 -4.39 -20.86 -15.12
N THR A 425 -4.33 -21.83 -14.21
CA THR A 425 -5.32 -22.01 -13.13
C THR A 425 -4.95 -21.32 -11.82
N SER A 426 -3.86 -20.54 -11.79
CA SER A 426 -3.38 -19.85 -10.58
C SER A 426 -4.41 -18.93 -9.93
N ALA A 427 -4.30 -18.83 -8.61
CA ALA A 427 -5.06 -17.88 -7.80
C ALA A 427 -4.61 -16.43 -8.13
N SER A 428 -5.57 -15.52 -8.28
CA SER A 428 -5.34 -14.07 -8.39
C SER A 428 -6.57 -13.32 -7.88
N ASP A 429 -6.33 -12.21 -7.19
CA ASP A 429 -7.35 -11.17 -7.03
C ASP A 429 -7.71 -10.59 -8.41
N ARG A 430 -8.94 -10.07 -8.55
CA ARG A 430 -9.44 -9.60 -9.86
C ARG A 430 -10.30 -8.34 -9.76
N LEU A 431 -10.07 -7.43 -10.70
CA LEU A 431 -11.07 -6.44 -11.09
C LEU A 431 -12.07 -7.11 -12.05
N VAL A 432 -13.35 -7.08 -11.72
CA VAL A 432 -14.43 -7.63 -12.53
C VAL A 432 -15.25 -6.49 -13.11
N LEU A 433 -15.53 -6.52 -14.41
CA LEU A 433 -16.27 -5.52 -15.16
C LEU A 433 -17.56 -6.17 -15.65
N SER A 434 -18.72 -5.64 -15.26
CA SER A 434 -20.04 -6.21 -15.56
C SER A 434 -20.88 -5.25 -16.40
N GLY A 435 -20.97 -5.53 -17.70
CA GLY A 435 -21.45 -4.56 -18.69
C GLY A 435 -20.47 -3.40 -18.89
N GLY A 436 -20.90 -2.38 -19.64
CA GLY A 436 -20.12 -1.15 -19.84
C GLY A 436 -18.78 -1.32 -20.55
N THR A 437 -17.87 -0.39 -20.29
CA THR A 437 -16.58 -0.25 -20.98
C THR A 437 -15.45 0.07 -20.00
N ALA A 438 -14.29 -0.56 -20.16
CA ALA A 438 -13.04 -0.16 -19.50
C ALA A 438 -12.12 0.61 -20.45
N SER A 439 -11.72 1.82 -20.06
CA SER A 439 -10.96 2.75 -20.89
C SER A 439 -9.89 3.52 -20.12
N GLY A 440 -9.16 4.40 -20.82
CA GLY A 440 -8.08 5.19 -20.25
C GLY A 440 -6.81 4.36 -20.07
N SER A 441 -6.17 4.44 -18.89
CA SER A 441 -4.99 3.65 -18.50
C SER A 441 -4.90 3.44 -17.00
N THR A 442 -4.57 2.21 -16.59
CA THR A 442 -4.35 1.78 -15.20
C THR A 442 -3.10 0.90 -15.14
N GLY A 443 -2.20 1.14 -14.19
CA GLY A 443 -1.12 0.19 -13.87
C GLY A 443 -1.67 -0.99 -13.07
N ILE A 444 -1.13 -2.19 -13.28
CA ILE A 444 -1.37 -3.38 -12.44
C ILE A 444 -0.07 -3.71 -11.70
N GLY A 445 -0.08 -3.57 -10.38
CA GLY A 445 0.98 -4.01 -9.49
C GLY A 445 0.65 -5.39 -8.91
N VAL A 446 1.53 -6.36 -9.14
CA VAL A 446 1.33 -7.76 -8.77
C VAL A 446 2.22 -8.15 -7.60
N ILE A 447 1.62 -8.60 -6.50
CA ILE A 447 2.34 -9.19 -5.36
C ILE A 447 2.28 -10.71 -5.49
N ASN A 448 3.44 -11.35 -5.67
CA ASN A 448 3.51 -12.81 -5.69
C ASN A 448 3.33 -13.40 -4.28
N VAL A 449 2.27 -14.17 -4.06
CA VAL A 449 1.94 -14.78 -2.76
C VAL A 449 2.22 -16.29 -2.74
N GLY A 450 3.49 -16.64 -2.97
CA GLY A 450 4.00 -18.00 -2.84
C GLY A 450 3.99 -18.85 -4.12
N GLY A 451 3.70 -18.26 -5.27
CA GLY A 451 3.81 -18.96 -6.56
C GLY A 451 5.27 -19.13 -6.98
N ALA A 452 5.67 -20.36 -7.32
CA ALA A 452 7.03 -20.72 -7.73
C ALA A 452 7.32 -20.48 -9.22
N GLY A 453 6.39 -19.84 -9.95
CA GLY A 453 6.42 -19.73 -11.40
C GLY A 453 6.05 -21.03 -12.13
N ALA A 454 5.44 -20.90 -13.30
CA ALA A 454 5.22 -22.01 -14.24
C ALA A 454 4.94 -21.49 -15.66
N GLU A 455 4.93 -22.40 -16.62
CA GLU A 455 4.45 -22.17 -17.97
C GLU A 455 2.92 -21.98 -18.01
N THR A 456 2.45 -20.92 -18.66
CA THR A 456 1.05 -20.77 -19.08
C THR A 456 0.84 -21.39 -20.46
N THR A 457 -0.14 -22.27 -20.61
CA THR A 457 -0.40 -23.09 -21.80
C THR A 457 -1.73 -22.75 -22.50
N ALA A 458 -2.55 -21.90 -21.88
CA ALA A 458 -3.87 -21.50 -22.37
C ALA A 458 -4.05 -19.97 -22.28
N ASP A 459 -5.09 -19.50 -21.59
CA ASP A 459 -5.42 -18.08 -21.52
C ASP A 459 -4.43 -17.26 -20.65
N GLY A 460 -3.76 -17.90 -19.68
CA GLY A 460 -2.98 -17.26 -18.62
C GLY A 460 -3.73 -17.05 -17.31
N ILE A 461 -3.04 -16.43 -16.34
CA ILE A 461 -3.60 -16.10 -15.02
C ILE A 461 -4.50 -14.87 -15.16
N MET A 462 -5.82 -15.05 -15.02
CA MET A 462 -6.79 -13.96 -15.18
C MET A 462 -6.69 -12.93 -14.04
N VAL A 463 -6.49 -11.66 -14.40
CA VAL A 463 -6.36 -10.51 -13.46
C VAL A 463 -7.44 -9.43 -13.65
N VAL A 464 -7.99 -9.30 -14.87
CA VAL A 464 -9.21 -8.52 -15.13
C VAL A 464 -10.21 -9.38 -15.89
N GLN A 465 -11.46 -9.38 -15.45
CA GLN A 465 -12.53 -10.20 -16.03
C GLN A 465 -13.65 -9.33 -16.56
N ALA A 466 -14.05 -9.53 -17.81
CA ALA A 466 -15.21 -8.91 -18.45
C ALA A 466 -16.38 -9.91 -18.49
N ILE A 467 -17.55 -9.51 -17.95
CA ILE A 467 -18.79 -10.30 -17.95
C ILE A 467 -19.98 -9.46 -18.42
N ASN A 468 -21.11 -10.11 -18.71
CA ASN A 468 -22.39 -9.45 -19.04
C ASN A 468 -22.32 -8.43 -20.20
N GLY A 469 -21.42 -8.66 -21.17
CA GLY A 469 -21.21 -7.76 -22.32
C GLY A 469 -20.26 -6.59 -22.07
N ALA A 470 -19.53 -6.59 -20.95
CA ALA A 470 -18.41 -5.67 -20.73
C ALA A 470 -17.36 -5.76 -21.85
N THR A 471 -16.74 -4.63 -22.17
CA THR A 471 -15.62 -4.52 -23.11
C THR A 471 -14.47 -3.76 -22.48
N SER A 472 -13.25 -3.93 -22.98
CA SER A 472 -12.08 -3.17 -22.57
C SER A 472 -11.29 -2.62 -23.77
N SER A 473 -10.72 -1.43 -23.64
CA SER A 473 -9.81 -0.86 -24.65
C SER A 473 -8.38 -1.37 -24.44
N ALA A 474 -7.58 -1.48 -25.51
CA ALA A 474 -6.21 -2.01 -25.43
C ALA A 474 -5.21 -1.13 -24.64
N SER A 475 -5.61 0.05 -24.15
CA SER A 475 -4.80 0.89 -23.25
C SER A 475 -5.21 0.81 -21.78
N ALA A 476 -6.37 0.21 -21.47
CA ALA A 476 -7.03 0.32 -20.16
C ALA A 476 -6.19 -0.23 -19.00
N PHE A 477 -5.33 -1.22 -19.27
CA PHE A 477 -4.46 -1.86 -18.30
C PHE A 477 -3.06 -2.10 -18.88
N ALA A 478 -2.04 -1.97 -18.04
CA ALA A 478 -0.64 -2.32 -18.31
C ALA A 478 0.02 -2.78 -17.00
N LEU A 479 1.19 -3.42 -17.05
CA LEU A 479 1.95 -3.71 -15.83
C LEU A 479 2.61 -2.43 -15.27
N ASP A 480 2.58 -2.26 -13.96
CA ASP A 480 3.28 -1.18 -13.25
C ASP A 480 4.80 -1.45 -13.15
N ALA A 481 5.17 -2.71 -12.97
CA ALA A 481 6.55 -3.19 -12.86
C ALA A 481 6.71 -4.57 -13.53
N PRO A 482 7.96 -5.04 -13.80
CA PRO A 482 8.21 -6.40 -14.24
C PRO A 482 7.69 -7.45 -13.24
N VAL A 483 7.10 -8.53 -13.74
CA VAL A 483 6.48 -9.59 -12.93
C VAL A 483 7.17 -10.90 -13.26
N ALA A 484 7.80 -11.55 -12.28
CA ALA A 484 8.54 -12.80 -12.47
C ALA A 484 8.46 -13.70 -11.23
N ALA A 485 8.55 -15.01 -11.45
CA ALA A 485 8.62 -16.05 -10.42
C ALA A 485 9.25 -17.32 -11.03
N GLY A 486 10.07 -18.03 -10.26
CA GLY A 486 10.84 -19.17 -10.80
C GLY A 486 11.62 -18.76 -12.06
N ALA A 487 11.76 -19.66 -13.02
CA ALA A 487 12.46 -19.34 -14.27
C ALA A 487 11.74 -18.29 -15.17
N PHE A 488 10.53 -17.82 -14.85
CA PHE A 488 9.61 -17.21 -15.81
C PHE A 488 9.39 -15.70 -15.61
N GLU A 489 9.30 -14.98 -16.73
CA GLU A 489 8.82 -13.60 -16.81
C GLU A 489 7.36 -13.58 -17.32
N TYR A 490 6.48 -12.88 -16.63
CA TYR A 490 5.07 -12.77 -16.95
C TYR A 490 4.74 -11.41 -17.58
N TYR A 491 4.08 -11.45 -18.74
CA TYR A 491 3.54 -10.27 -19.41
C TYR A 491 2.02 -10.25 -19.37
N LEU A 492 1.46 -9.04 -19.33
CA LEU A 492 0.02 -8.81 -19.34
C LEU A 492 -0.51 -8.73 -20.77
N PHE A 493 -1.53 -9.53 -21.08
CA PHE A 493 -2.19 -9.57 -22.39
C PHE A 493 -3.69 -9.31 -22.27
N LYS A 494 -4.24 -8.52 -23.20
CA LYS A 494 -5.68 -8.47 -23.46
C LYS A 494 -6.09 -9.71 -24.24
N GLY A 495 -7.15 -10.37 -23.78
CA GLY A 495 -7.65 -11.62 -24.35
C GLY A 495 -6.82 -12.85 -23.95
N GLY A 496 -7.48 -14.00 -23.98
CA GLY A 496 -6.86 -15.32 -23.87
C GLY A 496 -6.67 -15.97 -25.24
N VAL A 497 -6.42 -17.27 -25.27
CA VAL A 497 -6.43 -18.07 -26.51
C VAL A 497 -7.82 -18.64 -26.81
N SER A 498 -8.67 -18.74 -25.77
CA SER A 498 -10.02 -19.30 -25.83
C SER A 498 -11.01 -18.34 -26.49
N ALA A 499 -11.95 -18.88 -27.27
CA ALA A 499 -13.00 -18.07 -27.90
C ALA A 499 -13.88 -17.36 -26.83
N GLY A 500 -14.16 -16.07 -27.04
CA GLY A 500 -14.94 -15.24 -26.11
C GLY A 500 -14.13 -14.59 -24.97
N SER A 501 -12.84 -14.92 -24.82
CA SER A 501 -11.96 -14.33 -23.79
C SER A 501 -11.51 -12.89 -24.06
N GLY A 502 -11.77 -12.33 -25.25
CA GLY A 502 -11.09 -11.16 -25.81
C GLY A 502 -11.14 -9.85 -25.01
N GLU A 503 -12.07 -9.73 -24.05
CA GLU A 503 -12.25 -8.55 -23.21
C GLU A 503 -11.66 -8.67 -21.80
N ASN A 504 -11.23 -9.89 -21.41
CA ASN A 504 -10.48 -10.17 -20.19
C ASN A 504 -8.99 -9.78 -20.33
N TRP A 505 -8.27 -9.77 -19.21
CA TRP A 505 -6.82 -9.59 -19.18
C TRP A 505 -6.13 -10.64 -18.32
N TYR A 506 -4.98 -11.12 -18.79
CA TYR A 506 -4.27 -12.26 -18.22
C TYR A 506 -2.76 -12.04 -18.16
N LEU A 507 -2.11 -12.55 -17.12
CA LEU A 507 -0.66 -12.71 -17.06
C LEU A 507 -0.26 -14.02 -17.76
N ARG A 508 0.72 -13.97 -18.67
CA ARG A 508 1.28 -15.17 -19.32
C ARG A 508 2.81 -15.15 -19.32
N SER A 509 3.39 -16.32 -19.03
CA SER A 509 4.81 -16.65 -19.20
C SER A 509 5.12 -17.19 -20.60
N THR A 510 4.17 -17.06 -21.54
CA THR A 510 4.28 -17.56 -22.92
C THR A 510 3.63 -16.64 -23.95
N LEU A 511 4.19 -16.67 -25.15
CA LEU A 511 3.56 -16.12 -26.35
C LEU A 511 2.93 -17.27 -27.12
N ILE A 512 1.60 -17.25 -27.22
CA ILE A 512 0.80 -18.22 -27.96
C ILE A 512 -0.06 -17.44 -28.96
N THR A 513 -0.06 -17.83 -30.23
CA THR A 513 -1.15 -17.46 -31.14
C THR A 513 -2.12 -18.62 -31.27
N PRO A 514 -3.43 -18.40 -31.10
CA PRO A 514 -4.42 -19.47 -31.31
C PRO A 514 -4.36 -19.94 -32.76
N THR A 515 -4.42 -21.25 -32.97
CA THR A 515 -4.52 -21.83 -34.31
C THR A 515 -5.83 -21.41 -34.95
N SER A 516 -5.76 -20.44 -35.86
CA SER A 516 -6.93 -19.98 -36.61
C SER A 516 -7.61 -21.18 -37.30
N PRO A 517 -8.89 -21.47 -36.99
CA PRO A 517 -9.60 -22.54 -37.67
C PRO A 517 -9.60 -22.27 -39.18
N ALA A 518 -9.37 -23.32 -39.98
CA ALA A 518 -9.57 -23.23 -41.41
C ALA A 518 -10.98 -22.69 -41.69
N ALA A 519 -11.09 -21.69 -42.58
CA ALA A 519 -12.31 -20.93 -42.78
C ALA A 519 -13.52 -21.86 -42.94
N ALA A 520 -14.53 -21.69 -42.06
CA ALA A 520 -15.71 -22.52 -42.06
C ALA A 520 -16.37 -22.50 -43.46
N PRO A 521 -16.77 -23.66 -44.02
CA PRO A 521 -17.41 -23.70 -45.32
C PRO A 521 -18.65 -22.82 -45.30
N SER A 522 -18.87 -22.06 -46.39
CA SER A 522 -19.94 -21.07 -46.51
C SER A 522 -21.27 -21.61 -46.00
N ALA A 523 -21.94 -20.84 -45.15
CA ALA A 523 -23.17 -21.26 -44.48
C ALA A 523 -24.20 -21.80 -45.47
N LEU A 524 -24.74 -22.98 -45.19
CA LEU A 524 -25.83 -23.55 -45.96
C LEU A 524 -27.07 -22.68 -45.83
N GLU A 525 -27.74 -22.47 -46.96
CA GLU A 525 -28.97 -21.68 -47.08
C GLU A 525 -30.04 -22.20 -46.11
N PRO A 526 -30.72 -21.32 -45.34
CA PRO A 526 -31.61 -21.74 -44.27
C PRO A 526 -32.85 -22.47 -44.83
N ALA A 527 -33.10 -23.67 -44.32
CA ALA A 527 -34.30 -24.43 -44.65
C ALA A 527 -35.57 -23.72 -44.11
N PRO A 528 -36.74 -23.86 -44.77
CA PRO A 528 -37.94 -23.10 -44.41
C PRO A 528 -38.48 -23.42 -43.01
N ASN A 529 -38.96 -22.38 -42.31
CA ASN A 529 -39.64 -22.50 -41.02
C ASN A 529 -40.82 -23.48 -41.07
N LEU A 530 -40.87 -24.40 -40.11
CA LEU A 530 -42.12 -25.10 -39.76
C LEU A 530 -42.89 -24.26 -38.75
N GLN A 531 -44.16 -23.99 -39.08
CA GLN A 531 -45.05 -23.10 -38.33
C GLN A 531 -45.76 -23.85 -37.18
N PRO A 532 -45.67 -23.38 -35.92
CA PRO A 532 -46.53 -23.86 -34.84
C PRO A 532 -48.02 -23.49 -35.04
N GLU A 533 -48.91 -24.40 -34.68
CA GLU A 533 -50.37 -24.21 -34.75
C GLU A 533 -50.90 -23.52 -33.48
N PRO A 534 -51.83 -22.55 -33.56
CA PRO A 534 -52.28 -21.78 -32.40
C PRO A 534 -53.29 -22.54 -31.52
N PRO A 535 -53.11 -22.60 -30.18
CA PRO A 535 -54.14 -23.05 -29.26
C PRO A 535 -55.36 -22.10 -29.25
N ALA A 536 -56.56 -22.67 -29.06
CA ALA A 536 -57.82 -21.92 -29.04
C ALA A 536 -58.11 -21.24 -27.67
N THR A 537 -59.01 -20.27 -27.69
CA THR A 537 -59.43 -19.44 -26.54
C THR A 537 -60.44 -20.11 -25.61
N GLU A 538 -60.32 -19.89 -24.31
CA GLU A 538 -61.39 -20.06 -23.29
C GLU A 538 -61.45 -18.85 -22.32
N PRO A 539 -62.51 -18.68 -21.51
CA PRO A 539 -63.00 -17.34 -21.10
C PRO A 539 -62.37 -16.74 -19.83
N PRO A 540 -62.57 -15.43 -19.59
CA PRO A 540 -62.03 -14.74 -18.40
C PRO A 540 -62.81 -15.06 -17.11
N PRO A 541 -62.12 -15.08 -15.95
CA PRO A 541 -62.77 -15.15 -14.63
C PRO A 541 -63.49 -13.84 -14.24
N PRO A 542 -64.47 -13.90 -13.31
CA PRO A 542 -65.27 -12.74 -12.90
C PRO A 542 -64.51 -11.72 -12.03
N PRO A 543 -64.99 -10.47 -11.91
CA PRO A 543 -64.37 -9.45 -11.08
C PRO A 543 -64.57 -9.72 -9.57
N SER A 544 -63.59 -9.30 -8.78
CA SER A 544 -63.72 -9.14 -7.32
C SER A 544 -63.72 -7.65 -6.97
N ASP A 545 -64.83 -7.17 -6.40
CA ASP A 545 -64.88 -5.84 -5.81
C ASP A 545 -64.03 -5.80 -4.52
N LEU A 546 -63.14 -4.81 -4.42
CA LEU A 546 -62.61 -4.30 -3.16
C LEU A 546 -62.77 -2.77 -3.15
N PRO A 547 -63.10 -2.16 -2.00
CA PRO A 547 -63.51 -0.77 -1.93
C PRO A 547 -62.34 0.21 -2.19
N PRO A 548 -62.63 1.45 -2.64
CA PRO A 548 -61.60 2.45 -2.90
C PRO A 548 -60.84 2.81 -1.61
N VAL A 549 -59.52 2.84 -1.70
CA VAL A 549 -58.64 3.45 -0.69
C VAL A 549 -58.86 4.97 -0.72
N PRO A 550 -58.97 5.66 0.43
CA PRO A 550 -59.12 7.12 0.45
C PRO A 550 -57.90 7.84 -0.15
N VAL A 551 -58.15 8.96 -0.82
CA VAL A 551 -57.12 9.94 -1.14
C VAL A 551 -56.61 10.54 0.18
N PRO A 552 -55.29 10.72 0.39
CA PRO A 552 -54.79 11.55 1.49
C PRO A 552 -55.35 12.96 1.35
N THR A 553 -56.17 13.40 2.30
CA THR A 553 -56.62 14.79 2.35
C THR A 553 -55.46 15.68 2.74
N GLU A 554 -55.29 16.75 1.97
CA GLU A 554 -54.59 17.99 2.29
C GLU A 554 -54.57 18.29 3.81
N GLY A 555 -53.37 18.53 4.34
CA GLY A 555 -53.18 18.73 5.78
C GLY A 555 -53.87 19.99 6.28
N ASP A 556 -54.55 19.89 7.43
CA ASP A 556 -55.29 21.02 8.00
C ASP A 556 -54.34 22.08 8.57
N ILE A 557 -54.10 23.13 7.77
CA ILE A 557 -53.30 24.31 8.11
C ILE A 557 -53.78 25.09 9.34
N ASN A 558 -54.93 24.73 9.94
CA ASN A 558 -55.51 25.40 11.10
C ASN A 558 -55.21 24.71 12.45
N ASN A 559 -54.48 23.58 12.46
CA ASN A 559 -54.10 22.89 13.70
C ASN A 559 -52.60 22.51 13.68
N PRO A 560 -51.71 23.34 14.27
CA PRO A 560 -50.27 23.03 14.31
C PRO A 560 -50.00 21.72 15.07
N PRO A 561 -48.92 20.98 14.74
CA PRO A 561 -48.57 19.75 15.43
C PRO A 561 -48.30 20.02 16.92
N VAL A 562 -49.17 19.50 17.78
CA VAL A 562 -48.91 19.48 19.23
C VAL A 562 -47.88 18.37 19.46
N ASP A 563 -46.66 18.73 19.85
CA ASP A 563 -45.58 17.79 20.17
C ASP A 563 -46.12 16.74 21.18
N PRO A 564 -46.16 15.45 20.82
CA PRO A 564 -46.69 14.40 21.70
C PRO A 564 -45.70 14.00 22.80
N THR A 565 -44.47 14.54 22.81
CA THR A 565 -43.49 14.28 23.87
C THR A 565 -43.85 15.08 25.13
N PRO A 566 -43.84 14.47 26.34
CA PRO A 566 -44.08 15.21 27.57
C PRO A 566 -43.08 16.37 27.75
N PRO A 567 -43.45 17.52 28.34
CA PRO A 567 -42.51 18.61 28.60
C PRO A 567 -41.26 18.14 29.37
N VAL A 568 -40.09 18.67 29.01
CA VAL A 568 -38.84 18.46 29.75
C VAL A 568 -39.00 19.03 31.16
N GLN A 569 -38.55 18.29 32.17
CA GLN A 569 -38.63 18.71 33.57
C GLN A 569 -37.27 19.19 34.07
N ALA A 570 -37.29 20.12 35.03
CA ALA A 570 -36.06 20.62 35.66
C ALA A 570 -35.27 19.54 36.45
N ALA A 571 -35.86 18.34 36.63
CA ALA A 571 -35.23 17.18 37.25
C ALA A 571 -34.74 16.12 36.26
N ASP A 572 -34.94 16.31 34.94
CA ASP A 572 -34.54 15.33 33.94
C ASP A 572 -33.00 15.23 33.84
N PRO A 573 -32.45 14.01 33.75
CA PRO A 573 -31.00 13.81 33.68
C PRO A 573 -30.42 14.49 32.43
N GLU A 574 -29.16 14.89 32.52
CA GLU A 574 -28.39 15.36 31.38
C GLU A 574 -28.19 14.21 30.36
N PRO A 575 -28.32 14.44 29.04
CA PRO A 575 -27.95 13.44 28.04
C PRO A 575 -26.47 13.07 28.23
N GLU A 576 -26.18 11.80 28.47
CA GLU A 576 -24.80 11.35 28.71
C GLU A 576 -24.00 11.43 27.39
N PRO A 577 -22.94 12.26 27.30
CA PRO A 577 -22.11 12.30 26.11
C PRO A 577 -21.37 10.97 25.95
N PRO A 578 -21.47 10.31 24.79
CA PRO A 578 -20.60 9.18 24.48
C PRO A 578 -19.12 9.63 24.47
N PRO A 579 -18.16 8.72 24.72
CA PRO A 579 -16.75 9.08 24.81
C PRO A 579 -16.26 9.75 23.51
N PRO A 580 -15.48 10.84 23.59
CA PRO A 580 -14.98 11.52 22.40
C PRO A 580 -14.08 10.57 21.59
N PRO A 581 -14.08 10.70 20.25
CA PRO A 581 -13.33 9.78 19.41
C PRO A 581 -11.82 9.99 19.62
N PRO A 582 -10.99 8.95 19.46
CA PRO A 582 -9.55 9.10 19.52
C PRO A 582 -9.08 10.10 18.44
N PRO A 583 -8.16 11.02 18.76
CA PRO A 583 -7.72 12.02 17.80
C PRO A 583 -7.06 11.35 16.59
N ALA A 584 -7.51 11.71 15.40
CA ALA A 584 -6.98 11.18 14.15
C ALA A 584 -5.47 11.50 14.03
N PRO A 585 -4.61 10.51 13.72
CA PRO A 585 -3.24 10.82 13.33
C PRO A 585 -3.26 11.60 12.00
N PRO A 586 -2.30 12.53 11.79
CA PRO A 586 -2.17 13.18 10.48
C PRO A 586 -1.89 12.13 9.40
N ALA A 587 -2.53 12.29 8.25
CA ALA A 587 -2.32 11.41 7.11
C ALA A 587 -0.98 11.73 6.43
N ASP A 588 -0.07 10.76 6.38
CA ASP A 588 1.06 10.77 5.45
C ASP A 588 0.52 10.43 4.05
N PRO A 589 0.67 11.30 3.04
CA PRO A 589 0.08 11.04 1.72
C PRO A 589 0.75 9.82 1.07
N PRO A 590 -0.02 8.81 0.66
CA PRO A 590 0.55 7.61 0.04
C PRO A 590 1.25 7.99 -1.27
N PRO A 591 2.44 7.43 -1.56
CA PRO A 591 3.25 7.86 -2.70
C PRO A 591 2.44 7.70 -4.01
N PRO A 592 2.50 8.69 -4.92
CA PRO A 592 1.69 8.67 -6.14
C PRO A 592 2.02 7.42 -6.97
N PRO A 593 1.03 6.84 -7.67
CA PRO A 593 1.25 5.67 -8.51
C PRO A 593 2.38 5.93 -9.52
N PRO A 594 3.26 4.94 -9.79
CA PRO A 594 4.34 5.11 -10.76
C PRO A 594 3.84 5.49 -12.16
N VAL A 595 4.73 6.07 -12.97
CA VAL A 595 4.41 6.35 -14.37
C VAL A 595 4.40 5.04 -15.13
N VAL A 596 3.20 4.55 -15.44
CA VAL A 596 2.94 3.34 -16.24
C VAL A 596 3.88 3.28 -17.46
N PRO A 597 4.72 2.24 -17.60
CA PRO A 597 5.65 2.11 -18.73
C PRO A 597 4.92 2.05 -20.08
N THR A 598 4.96 3.16 -20.84
CA THR A 598 4.23 3.29 -22.12
C THR A 598 4.88 2.54 -23.30
N VAL A 599 5.93 1.76 -23.05
CA VAL A 599 6.65 0.97 -24.05
C VAL A 599 6.72 -0.47 -23.55
N ALA A 600 5.85 -1.33 -24.09
CA ALA A 600 6.03 -2.76 -23.98
C ALA A 600 7.35 -3.16 -24.68
N PRO A 601 8.14 -4.09 -24.13
CA PRO A 601 9.33 -4.58 -24.81
C PRO A 601 8.96 -5.29 -26.12
N ASP A 602 9.90 -5.30 -27.06
CA ASP A 602 9.72 -5.88 -28.39
C ASP A 602 9.76 -7.42 -28.30
N LEU A 603 8.60 -8.02 -28.02
CA LEU A 603 8.43 -9.46 -27.87
C LEU A 603 8.20 -10.11 -29.26
N PRO A 604 8.83 -11.27 -29.55
CA PRO A 604 8.72 -11.90 -30.87
C PRO A 604 7.28 -12.35 -31.16
N THR A 605 6.82 -12.19 -32.40
CA THR A 605 5.48 -12.67 -32.79
C THR A 605 5.55 -14.17 -33.15
N PRO A 606 4.94 -15.08 -32.37
CA PRO A 606 4.95 -16.52 -32.69
C PRO A 606 4.13 -16.82 -33.94
N ALA A 607 4.56 -17.82 -34.71
CA ALA A 607 3.81 -18.34 -35.84
C ALA A 607 2.49 -19.01 -35.39
N PRO A 608 1.47 -19.18 -36.27
CA PRO A 608 0.17 -19.74 -35.89
C PRO A 608 0.28 -21.14 -35.27
N GLY A 609 -0.01 -21.26 -33.97
CA GLY A 609 0.12 -22.51 -33.20
C GLY A 609 1.53 -22.80 -32.68
N GLU A 610 2.47 -21.86 -32.80
CA GLU A 610 3.73 -21.86 -32.07
C GLU A 610 3.51 -21.30 -30.66
N GLN A 611 4.27 -21.83 -29.70
CA GLN A 611 4.30 -21.40 -28.31
C GLN A 611 5.76 -21.08 -27.95
N ILE A 612 6.01 -19.83 -27.55
CA ILE A 612 7.34 -19.34 -27.18
C ILE A 612 7.36 -19.06 -25.69
N LEU A 613 8.31 -19.67 -24.97
CA LEU A 613 8.44 -19.59 -23.52
C LEU A 613 9.27 -18.36 -23.09
N LEU A 614 8.79 -17.64 -22.07
CA LEU A 614 9.38 -16.38 -21.60
C LEU A 614 10.20 -16.61 -20.34
N TYR A 615 11.40 -17.17 -20.50
CA TYR A 615 12.38 -17.21 -19.41
C TYR A 615 12.82 -15.80 -19.01
N ARG A 616 12.95 -15.55 -17.70
CA ARG A 616 13.46 -14.28 -17.15
C ARG A 616 14.95 -14.11 -17.49
N ILE A 617 15.41 -12.87 -17.65
CA ILE A 617 16.76 -12.59 -18.17
C ILE A 617 17.90 -13.02 -17.23
N GLU A 618 17.62 -13.25 -15.95
CA GLU A 618 18.59 -13.84 -15.02
C GLU A 618 18.94 -15.31 -15.39
N VAL A 619 18.03 -16.04 -16.04
CA VAL A 619 18.17 -17.49 -16.24
C VAL A 619 19.44 -17.86 -17.01
N PRO A 620 19.72 -17.32 -18.22
CA PRO A 620 20.95 -17.67 -18.93
C PRO A 620 22.21 -17.11 -18.26
N VAL A 621 22.09 -16.07 -17.42
CA VAL A 621 23.20 -15.51 -16.64
C VAL A 621 23.68 -16.51 -15.59
N TYR A 622 22.76 -17.13 -14.84
CA TYR A 622 23.13 -18.13 -13.83
C TYR A 622 23.44 -19.50 -14.48
N SER A 623 22.79 -19.88 -15.58
CA SER A 623 23.16 -21.09 -16.34
C SER A 623 24.55 -21.03 -16.98
N ALA A 624 25.10 -19.84 -17.26
CA ALA A 624 26.47 -19.67 -17.73
C ALA A 624 27.54 -19.91 -16.63
N LEU A 625 27.18 -19.84 -15.35
CA LEU A 625 28.13 -19.86 -14.24
C LEU A 625 28.91 -21.18 -14.10
N PRO A 626 28.28 -22.38 -14.03
CA PRO A 626 29.01 -23.63 -13.87
C PRO A 626 30.11 -23.88 -14.92
N PRO A 627 29.84 -23.82 -16.24
CA PRO A 627 30.88 -24.10 -17.24
C PRO A 627 31.94 -22.98 -17.36
N VAL A 628 31.64 -21.75 -16.95
CA VAL A 628 32.65 -20.68 -16.83
C VAL A 628 33.59 -20.96 -15.64
N ALA A 629 33.05 -21.39 -14.49
CA ALA A 629 33.86 -21.80 -13.34
C ALA A 629 34.73 -23.03 -13.65
N GLU A 630 34.18 -24.03 -14.34
CA GLU A 630 34.95 -25.19 -14.83
C GLU A 630 36.09 -24.78 -15.78
N HIS A 631 35.83 -23.90 -16.75
CA HIS A 631 36.84 -23.43 -17.71
C HIS A 631 37.93 -22.58 -17.05
N LEU A 632 37.57 -21.77 -16.04
CA LEU A 632 38.53 -21.03 -15.21
C LEU A 632 39.47 -21.97 -14.45
N ALA A 633 38.94 -23.04 -13.84
CA ALA A 633 39.76 -24.06 -13.18
C ALA A 633 40.64 -24.83 -14.18
N MET A 634 40.08 -25.25 -15.32
CA MET A 634 40.80 -25.98 -16.37
C MET A 634 42.00 -25.18 -16.91
N THR A 635 41.78 -23.91 -17.24
CA THR A 635 42.82 -22.99 -17.71
C THR A 635 43.89 -22.73 -16.62
N THR A 636 43.47 -22.71 -15.35
CA THR A 636 44.37 -22.56 -14.20
C THR A 636 45.25 -23.81 -13.98
N LEU A 637 44.73 -25.01 -14.25
CA LEU A 637 45.50 -26.25 -14.24
C LEU A 637 46.49 -26.32 -15.42
N GLY A 638 46.03 -26.14 -16.67
CA GLY A 638 46.85 -26.15 -17.89
C GLY A 638 47.65 -27.44 -18.16
N THR A 639 48.46 -27.45 -19.21
CA THR A 639 49.39 -28.56 -19.51
C THR A 639 50.69 -28.49 -18.68
N PHE A 640 51.41 -29.61 -18.62
CA PHE A 640 52.76 -29.69 -18.04
C PHE A 640 53.69 -28.62 -18.62
N HIS A 641 53.67 -28.42 -19.95
CA HIS A 641 54.50 -27.43 -20.62
C HIS A 641 54.04 -25.99 -20.38
N GLU A 642 52.74 -25.73 -20.26
CA GLU A 642 52.24 -24.40 -19.88
C GLU A 642 52.61 -23.99 -18.46
N ARG A 643 52.85 -24.94 -17.54
CA ARG A 643 53.33 -24.65 -16.18
C ARG A 643 54.85 -24.63 -16.04
N ARG A 644 55.56 -25.52 -16.75
CA ARG A 644 57.02 -25.77 -16.52
C ARG A 644 57.93 -25.33 -17.69
N GLY A 645 57.38 -25.02 -18.87
CA GLY A 645 58.13 -24.66 -20.06
C GLY A 645 58.89 -25.84 -20.69
N GLU A 646 60.14 -26.03 -20.27
CA GLU A 646 61.09 -26.97 -20.90
C GLU A 646 61.55 -28.08 -19.94
N GLN A 647 61.42 -29.33 -20.40
CA GLN A 647 61.73 -30.51 -19.59
C GLN A 647 63.23 -30.78 -19.39
N SER A 648 64.12 -30.38 -20.30
CA SER A 648 65.59 -30.53 -20.13
C SER A 648 66.20 -29.65 -19.04
N LEU A 649 65.39 -28.83 -18.36
CA LEU A 649 65.78 -28.10 -17.15
C LEU A 649 65.46 -28.87 -15.85
N LEU A 650 64.65 -29.92 -15.95
CA LEU A 650 64.20 -30.78 -14.84
C LEU A 650 64.93 -32.13 -14.84
N SER A 651 65.73 -32.42 -15.87
CA SER A 651 66.44 -33.68 -16.11
C SER A 651 67.75 -33.85 -15.32
N ASN A 652 67.89 -33.17 -14.18
CA ASN A 652 68.91 -33.46 -13.19
C ASN A 652 68.29 -33.65 -11.80
N ASN A 653 69.09 -34.11 -10.82
CA ASN A 653 68.62 -34.41 -9.46
C ASN A 653 68.73 -33.22 -8.49
N GLU A 654 69.15 -32.04 -8.97
CA GLU A 654 69.04 -30.77 -8.24
C GLU A 654 67.55 -30.37 -8.11
N MET A 655 67.09 -29.98 -6.92
CA MET A 655 65.73 -29.49 -6.75
C MET A 655 65.55 -28.16 -7.51
N SER A 656 64.42 -27.99 -8.21
CA SER A 656 64.05 -26.76 -8.93
C SER A 656 62.98 -26.04 -8.13
N PRO A 657 63.35 -25.08 -7.25
CA PRO A 657 62.55 -24.74 -6.09
C PRO A 657 61.66 -23.51 -6.30
N ALA A 658 61.57 -22.94 -7.51
CA ALA A 658 60.57 -21.94 -7.86
C ALA A 658 60.28 -21.91 -9.37
N TRP A 659 59.00 -21.89 -9.71
CA TRP A 659 58.48 -21.55 -11.04
C TRP A 659 57.22 -20.68 -10.89
N GLY A 660 56.88 -19.94 -11.94
CA GLY A 660 55.62 -19.20 -11.99
C GLY A 660 55.23 -18.78 -13.39
N ARG A 661 53.93 -18.57 -13.62
CA ARG A 661 53.35 -18.09 -14.88
C ARG A 661 52.28 -17.03 -14.65
N ILE A 662 52.11 -16.17 -15.64
CA ILE A 662 50.88 -15.40 -15.87
C ILE A 662 50.26 -15.88 -17.17
N PHE A 663 48.93 -15.90 -17.22
CA PHE A 663 48.16 -16.36 -18.36
C PHE A 663 46.91 -15.51 -18.54
N GLY A 664 46.38 -15.43 -19.75
CA GLY A 664 45.14 -14.74 -20.03
C GLY A 664 44.57 -15.06 -21.40
N GLN A 665 43.25 -14.89 -21.55
CA GLN A 665 42.50 -15.27 -22.73
C GLN A 665 41.50 -14.18 -23.15
N ASP A 666 41.33 -13.96 -24.46
CA ASP A 666 40.07 -13.49 -25.06
C ASP A 666 39.25 -14.75 -25.36
N ALA A 667 38.07 -14.89 -24.73
CA ALA A 667 37.29 -16.11 -24.75
C ALA A 667 35.82 -15.82 -25.11
N LYS A 668 35.39 -16.38 -26.24
CA LYS A 668 33.98 -16.43 -26.64
C LYS A 668 33.54 -17.90 -26.63
N MET A 669 32.60 -18.24 -25.76
CA MET A 669 32.13 -19.60 -25.52
C MET A 669 30.60 -19.63 -25.55
N GLY A 670 30.03 -20.77 -25.90
CA GLY A 670 28.60 -21.03 -25.83
C GLY A 670 28.37 -22.51 -25.57
N TRP A 671 27.19 -22.83 -25.08
CA TRP A 671 26.79 -24.17 -24.70
C TRP A 671 25.34 -24.41 -25.14
N SER A 672 25.07 -25.60 -25.68
CA SER A 672 23.70 -26.05 -25.93
C SER A 672 22.97 -26.32 -24.59
N GLY A 673 21.66 -26.13 -24.55
CA GLY A 673 20.85 -26.38 -23.34
C GLY A 673 19.50 -25.69 -23.37
N THR A 674 18.73 -25.80 -22.27
CA THR A 674 17.36 -25.26 -22.13
C THR A 674 17.26 -23.77 -22.47
N VAL A 675 18.30 -22.99 -22.17
CA VAL A 675 18.42 -21.58 -22.57
C VAL A 675 19.67 -21.25 -23.39
N SER A 676 20.41 -22.28 -23.82
CA SER A 676 21.63 -22.22 -24.63
C SER A 676 22.54 -21.00 -24.34
N PRO A 677 23.12 -20.90 -23.13
CA PRO A 677 23.86 -19.73 -22.69
C PRO A 677 25.19 -19.56 -23.44
N SER A 678 25.71 -18.34 -23.44
CA SER A 678 27.00 -17.99 -24.04
C SER A 678 27.67 -16.83 -23.33
N PHE A 679 29.00 -16.86 -23.28
CA PHE A 679 29.86 -15.94 -22.55
C PHE A 679 30.86 -15.30 -23.52
N ASP A 680 31.01 -13.98 -23.42
CA ASP A 680 31.95 -13.19 -24.22
C ASP A 680 32.79 -12.31 -23.29
N GLY A 681 34.06 -12.66 -23.09
CA GLY A 681 34.86 -12.02 -22.05
C GLY A 681 36.34 -12.36 -22.00
N THR A 682 36.97 -11.98 -20.89
CA THR A 682 38.41 -12.11 -20.67
C THR A 682 38.72 -12.90 -19.40
N LEU A 683 39.68 -13.81 -19.49
CA LEU A 683 40.31 -14.46 -18.34
C LEU A 683 41.70 -13.86 -18.10
N PHE A 684 42.07 -13.65 -16.83
CA PHE A 684 43.43 -13.39 -16.40
C PHE A 684 43.78 -14.23 -15.17
N GLY A 685 44.99 -14.78 -15.12
CA GLY A 685 45.45 -15.57 -13.97
C GLY A 685 46.96 -15.54 -13.76
N LEU A 686 47.33 -15.90 -12.52
CA LEU A 686 48.69 -16.02 -12.04
C LEU A 686 48.83 -17.31 -11.24
N GLN A 687 49.98 -17.98 -11.37
CA GLN A 687 50.25 -19.25 -10.69
C GLN A 687 51.74 -19.33 -10.33
N ALA A 688 52.05 -19.80 -9.12
CA ALA A 688 53.42 -19.96 -8.64
C ALA A 688 53.56 -21.25 -7.83
N GLY A 689 54.66 -21.97 -8.02
CA GLY A 689 54.90 -23.25 -7.38
C GLY A 689 56.37 -23.59 -7.17
N PHE A 690 56.61 -24.67 -6.42
CA PHE A 690 57.94 -25.11 -5.99
C PHE A 690 58.01 -26.62 -5.88
N ASP A 691 59.14 -27.23 -6.27
CA ASP A 691 59.40 -28.65 -6.03
C ASP A 691 59.72 -28.87 -4.53
N VAL A 692 59.00 -29.78 -3.88
CA VAL A 692 59.26 -30.23 -2.49
C VAL A 692 60.09 -31.51 -2.44
N PHE A 693 60.17 -32.23 -3.55
CA PHE A 693 60.83 -33.51 -3.67
C PHE A 693 61.43 -33.66 -5.07
N GLY A 694 62.68 -34.16 -5.13
CA GLY A 694 63.36 -34.56 -6.35
C GLY A 694 64.15 -35.84 -6.09
N ARG A 695 64.04 -36.83 -6.98
CA ARG A 695 64.70 -38.13 -6.82
C ARG A 695 65.09 -38.74 -8.15
N GLU A 696 66.32 -39.23 -8.25
CA GLU A 696 66.72 -40.16 -9.30
C GLU A 696 66.36 -41.61 -8.92
N THR A 697 65.92 -42.40 -9.90
CA THR A 697 65.49 -43.80 -9.71
C THR A 697 66.52 -44.79 -10.26
N ALA A 698 66.42 -46.06 -9.86
CA ALA A 698 67.33 -47.12 -10.29
C ALA A 698 67.35 -47.38 -11.82
N SER A 699 66.39 -46.84 -12.57
CA SER A 699 66.33 -46.85 -14.04
C SER A 699 66.80 -45.53 -14.68
N GLY A 700 67.41 -44.62 -13.91
CA GLY A 700 67.95 -43.34 -14.37
C GLY A 700 66.91 -42.31 -14.83
N GLY A 701 65.63 -42.55 -14.54
CA GLY A 701 64.58 -41.52 -14.64
C GLY A 701 64.45 -40.73 -13.33
N ILE A 702 63.92 -39.53 -13.42
CA ILE A 702 63.76 -38.58 -12.31
C ILE A 702 62.28 -38.46 -11.95
N ASP A 703 61.99 -38.49 -10.65
CA ASP A 703 60.71 -38.13 -10.06
C ASP A 703 60.85 -36.74 -9.43
N ARG A 704 59.87 -35.86 -9.67
CA ARG A 704 59.70 -34.58 -8.98
C ARG A 704 58.31 -34.51 -8.39
N ALA A 705 58.14 -33.89 -7.24
CA ALA A 705 56.82 -33.53 -6.72
C ALA A 705 56.88 -32.16 -6.05
N GLY A 706 55.76 -31.44 -6.04
CA GLY A 706 55.72 -30.07 -5.58
C GLY A 706 54.31 -29.55 -5.31
N LEU A 707 54.25 -28.30 -4.88
CA LEU A 707 53.01 -27.59 -4.57
C LEU A 707 52.93 -26.29 -5.39
N PHE A 708 51.72 -25.80 -5.63
CA PHE A 708 51.47 -24.47 -6.19
C PHE A 708 50.27 -23.79 -5.55
N VAL A 709 50.23 -22.47 -5.69
CA VAL A 709 49.05 -21.63 -5.50
C VAL A 709 48.76 -20.89 -6.80
N ALA A 710 47.48 -20.60 -7.06
CA ALA A 710 47.05 -19.81 -8.20
C ALA A 710 45.89 -18.89 -7.83
N TYR A 711 45.73 -17.83 -8.61
CA TYR A 711 44.54 -17.01 -8.62
C TYR A 711 44.17 -16.71 -10.08
N GLY A 712 42.89 -16.84 -10.42
CA GLY A 712 42.34 -16.43 -11.71
C GLY A 712 41.04 -15.67 -11.53
N SER A 713 40.74 -14.78 -12.48
CA SER A 713 39.44 -14.11 -12.64
C SER A 713 39.05 -14.17 -14.12
N MET A 714 37.76 -14.43 -14.37
CA MET A 714 37.16 -14.52 -15.67
C MET A 714 35.86 -13.72 -15.67
N LYS A 715 35.78 -12.72 -16.54
CA LYS A 715 34.66 -11.78 -16.58
C LYS A 715 34.24 -11.42 -17.98
N GLY A 716 32.95 -11.24 -18.19
CA GLY A 716 32.38 -11.05 -19.52
C GLY A 716 30.88 -10.77 -19.51
N ASP A 717 30.39 -10.46 -20.70
CA ASP A 717 28.96 -10.30 -20.98
C ASP A 717 28.35 -11.69 -21.29
N VAL A 718 27.08 -11.88 -20.93
CA VAL A 718 26.33 -13.12 -21.16
C VAL A 718 25.16 -12.87 -22.11
N SER A 719 25.03 -13.75 -23.12
CA SER A 719 23.88 -13.84 -24.02
C SER A 719 23.26 -15.23 -23.97
N GLY A 720 21.94 -15.35 -24.16
CA GLY A 720 21.25 -16.63 -24.21
C GLY A 720 19.80 -16.50 -24.68
N GLN A 721 18.99 -17.53 -24.41
CA GLN A 721 17.55 -17.51 -24.68
C GLN A 721 16.76 -16.95 -23.49
N ALA A 722 16.16 -15.77 -23.65
CA ALA A 722 15.29 -15.15 -22.65
C ALA A 722 14.24 -14.26 -23.33
N LEU A 723 13.10 -14.03 -22.66
CA LEU A 723 11.97 -13.25 -23.20
C LEU A 723 11.49 -13.73 -24.59
N GLY A 724 11.67 -15.02 -24.88
CA GLY A 724 11.36 -15.64 -26.17
C GLY A 724 12.35 -15.36 -27.32
N GLN A 725 13.42 -14.58 -27.08
CA GLN A 725 14.47 -14.28 -28.06
C GLN A 725 15.70 -15.15 -27.81
N ASN A 726 16.44 -15.49 -28.89
CA ASN A 726 17.70 -16.25 -28.85
C ASN A 726 18.91 -15.33 -29.04
N ASP A 727 20.06 -15.64 -28.42
CA ASP A 727 21.28 -14.80 -28.41
C ASP A 727 21.02 -13.36 -27.91
N LEU A 728 20.03 -13.20 -27.02
CA LEU A 728 19.72 -11.95 -26.36
C LEU A 728 20.80 -11.66 -25.31
N SER A 729 21.39 -10.47 -25.32
CA SER A 729 22.31 -10.02 -24.27
C SER A 729 21.53 -9.74 -22.98
N VAL A 730 21.81 -10.53 -21.94
CA VAL A 730 20.98 -10.63 -20.74
C VAL A 730 21.67 -10.19 -19.45
N GLY A 731 23.00 -10.11 -19.41
CA GLY A 731 23.72 -9.72 -18.20
C GLY A 731 25.24 -9.83 -18.32
N LYS A 732 25.90 -9.87 -17.16
CA LYS A 732 27.33 -10.02 -16.97
C LYS A 732 27.64 -11.06 -15.90
N LEU A 733 28.86 -11.57 -15.93
CA LEU A 733 29.40 -12.53 -14.98
C LEU A 733 30.86 -12.15 -14.66
N ASP A 734 31.24 -12.09 -13.37
CA ASP A 734 32.65 -11.98 -12.93
C ASP A 734 32.91 -13.07 -11.87
N VAL A 735 33.64 -14.11 -12.28
CA VAL A 735 33.97 -15.26 -11.44
C VAL A 735 35.48 -15.26 -11.20
N ASN A 736 35.88 -15.43 -9.96
CA ASN A 736 37.27 -15.63 -9.58
C ASN A 736 37.47 -16.93 -8.82
N GLY A 737 38.69 -17.45 -8.85
CA GLY A 737 39.08 -18.73 -8.27
C GLY A 737 40.45 -18.64 -7.64
N THR A 738 40.53 -18.97 -6.35
CA THR A 738 41.80 -19.17 -5.64
C THR A 738 42.08 -20.65 -5.55
N SER A 739 43.15 -21.13 -6.19
CA SER A 739 43.48 -22.55 -6.26
C SER A 739 44.72 -22.92 -5.46
N VAL A 740 44.67 -24.07 -4.82
CA VAL A 740 45.82 -24.74 -4.19
C VAL A 740 45.98 -26.12 -4.82
N GLY A 741 47.22 -26.52 -5.14
CA GLY A 741 47.44 -27.77 -5.84
C GLY A 741 48.78 -28.43 -5.58
N GLY A 742 48.82 -29.74 -5.82
CA GLY A 742 50.01 -30.57 -5.79
C GLY A 742 50.22 -31.26 -7.13
N TYR A 743 51.47 -31.55 -7.47
CA TYR A 743 51.83 -32.26 -8.69
C TYR A 743 52.97 -33.26 -8.45
N TRP A 744 53.01 -34.27 -9.31
CA TRP A 744 54.11 -35.23 -9.43
C TRP A 744 54.44 -35.42 -10.91
N THR A 745 55.71 -35.21 -11.27
CA THR A 745 56.22 -35.37 -12.64
C THR A 745 57.30 -36.44 -12.66
N ARG A 746 57.11 -37.45 -13.50
CA ARG A 746 58.09 -38.46 -13.89
C ARG A 746 58.75 -38.06 -15.21
N ILE A 747 60.08 -38.14 -15.31
CA ILE A 747 60.84 -37.98 -16.56
C ILE A 747 61.76 -39.19 -16.74
N GLY A 748 61.68 -39.89 -17.87
CA GLY A 748 62.52 -41.05 -18.20
C GLY A 748 63.85 -40.68 -18.88
N GLN A 749 64.80 -41.62 -18.95
CA GLN A 749 66.08 -41.43 -19.65
C GLN A 749 65.94 -41.02 -21.13
N GLY A 750 64.84 -41.42 -21.79
CA GLY A 750 64.53 -41.04 -23.17
C GLY A 750 63.80 -39.70 -23.30
N GLY A 751 63.68 -38.90 -22.23
CA GLY A 751 62.95 -37.63 -22.21
C GLY A 751 61.44 -37.73 -22.10
N TRP A 752 60.84 -38.94 -22.19
CA TRP A 752 59.40 -39.12 -22.00
C TRP A 752 58.96 -38.70 -20.59
N TYR A 753 57.76 -38.14 -20.47
CA TYR A 753 57.20 -37.72 -19.18
C TYR A 753 55.83 -38.32 -18.89
N LEU A 754 55.49 -38.35 -17.59
CA LEU A 754 54.16 -38.58 -17.06
C LEU A 754 53.96 -37.60 -15.90
N ASP A 755 52.94 -36.76 -15.96
CA ASP A 755 52.67 -35.66 -15.03
C ASP A 755 51.27 -35.81 -14.46
N GLY A 756 51.16 -35.88 -13.13
CA GLY A 756 49.90 -35.97 -12.40
C GLY A 756 49.69 -34.74 -11.54
N VAL A 757 48.48 -34.17 -11.59
CA VAL A 757 48.10 -32.95 -10.86
C VAL A 757 46.81 -33.19 -10.09
N LEU A 758 46.73 -32.66 -8.87
CA LEU A 758 45.49 -32.51 -8.12
C LEU A 758 45.39 -31.08 -7.59
N MET A 759 44.29 -30.41 -7.87
CA MET A 759 44.02 -29.03 -7.52
C MET A 759 42.64 -28.92 -6.85
N ALA A 760 42.56 -28.10 -5.81
CA ALA A 760 41.30 -27.63 -5.24
C ALA A 760 41.20 -26.11 -5.49
N THR A 761 40.02 -25.65 -5.90
CA THR A 761 39.72 -24.24 -6.17
C THR A 761 38.58 -23.79 -5.29
N PHE A 762 38.74 -22.63 -4.67
CA PHE A 762 37.68 -21.91 -3.97
C PHE A 762 37.22 -20.78 -4.89
N PHE A 763 35.94 -20.79 -5.27
CA PHE A 763 35.35 -19.81 -6.18
C PHE A 763 34.67 -18.69 -5.40
N GLY A 764 34.63 -17.50 -6.00
CA GLY A 764 33.88 -16.34 -5.55
C GLY A 764 33.48 -15.47 -6.74
N GLY A 765 32.45 -14.63 -6.65
CA GLY A 765 32.09 -13.74 -7.77
C GLY A 765 30.72 -13.08 -7.68
N ASP A 766 30.30 -12.46 -8.78
CA ASP A 766 28.94 -11.94 -8.99
C ASP A 766 28.38 -12.38 -10.35
N ALA A 767 27.08 -12.69 -10.39
CA ALA A 767 26.32 -12.94 -11.60
C ALA A 767 25.12 -11.98 -11.65
N THR A 768 25.12 -11.02 -12.58
CA THR A 768 24.16 -9.90 -12.58
C THR A 768 23.49 -9.72 -13.94
N SER A 769 22.16 -9.65 -13.99
CA SER A 769 21.39 -9.37 -15.21
C SER A 769 21.44 -7.90 -15.62
N SER A 770 21.03 -7.60 -16.85
CA SER A 770 20.97 -6.24 -17.40
C SER A 770 19.90 -5.36 -16.74
N ARG A 771 18.98 -5.93 -15.93
CA ARG A 771 18.08 -5.17 -15.04
C ARG A 771 18.60 -4.99 -13.61
N GLY A 772 19.84 -5.41 -13.32
CA GLY A 772 20.48 -5.21 -12.02
C GLY A 772 20.00 -6.14 -10.90
N VAL A 773 19.34 -7.24 -11.24
CA VAL A 773 19.09 -8.37 -10.32
C VAL A 773 20.23 -9.37 -10.50
N GLY A 774 20.67 -10.01 -9.42
CA GLY A 774 21.82 -10.90 -9.46
C GLY A 774 21.99 -11.68 -8.17
N ILE A 775 22.97 -12.59 -8.19
CA ILE A 775 23.38 -13.42 -7.06
C ILE A 775 24.88 -13.25 -6.80
N ASP A 776 25.25 -13.31 -5.53
CA ASP A 776 26.65 -13.57 -5.14
C ASP A 776 26.98 -15.04 -5.47
N VAL A 777 28.23 -15.28 -5.88
CA VAL A 777 28.75 -16.60 -6.25
C VAL A 777 29.76 -17.04 -5.20
N ASP A 778 29.53 -18.19 -4.59
CA ASP A 778 30.49 -18.91 -3.72
C ASP A 778 30.49 -20.41 -4.08
N GLY A 779 31.62 -21.09 -3.89
CA GLY A 779 31.68 -22.54 -4.11
C GLY A 779 33.09 -23.14 -4.10
N THR A 780 33.17 -24.44 -4.38
CA THR A 780 34.44 -25.19 -4.45
C THR A 780 34.47 -26.15 -5.63
N GLY A 781 35.67 -26.40 -6.17
CA GLY A 781 35.87 -27.41 -7.20
C GLY A 781 37.15 -28.20 -7.00
N VAL A 782 37.13 -29.47 -7.43
CA VAL A 782 38.31 -30.34 -7.47
C VAL A 782 38.63 -30.66 -8.93
N THR A 783 39.90 -30.54 -9.30
CA THR A 783 40.39 -30.75 -10.67
C THR A 783 41.60 -31.68 -10.60
N ALA A 784 41.51 -32.85 -11.23
CA ALA A 784 42.58 -33.84 -11.29
C ALA A 784 43.00 -34.10 -12.74
N SER A 785 44.29 -34.18 -13.02
CA SER A 785 44.81 -34.43 -14.37
C SER A 785 45.92 -35.46 -14.37
N LEU A 786 46.00 -36.23 -15.46
CA LEU A 786 47.13 -37.07 -15.82
C LEU A 786 47.52 -36.81 -17.28
N GLU A 787 48.73 -36.30 -17.49
CA GLU A 787 49.33 -36.00 -18.80
C GLU A 787 50.54 -36.89 -19.05
N GLY A 788 50.82 -37.25 -20.30
CA GLY A 788 52.09 -37.86 -20.67
C GLY A 788 52.51 -37.53 -22.10
N GLY A 789 53.81 -37.47 -22.34
CA GLY A 789 54.40 -37.16 -23.65
C GLY A 789 55.66 -37.99 -23.93
N TYR A 790 55.94 -38.22 -25.21
CA TYR A 790 57.07 -39.05 -25.64
C TYR A 790 57.87 -38.36 -26.77
N PRO A 791 59.04 -37.76 -26.48
CA PRO A 791 59.82 -37.06 -27.48
C PRO A 791 60.51 -38.02 -28.46
N ILE A 792 60.29 -37.77 -29.75
CA ILE A 792 60.87 -38.51 -30.88
C ILE A 792 61.85 -37.57 -31.60
N ALA A 793 63.15 -37.85 -31.51
CA ALA A 793 64.16 -37.09 -32.21
C ALA A 793 64.05 -37.30 -33.73
N LEU A 794 63.80 -36.22 -34.48
CA LEU A 794 63.75 -36.22 -35.95
C LEU A 794 65.13 -35.95 -36.57
N GLY A 795 66.09 -35.48 -35.76
CA GLY A 795 67.44 -35.12 -36.18
C GLY A 795 67.62 -33.62 -36.41
N GLN A 796 68.87 -33.19 -36.63
CA GLN A 796 69.25 -31.77 -36.84
C GLN A 796 68.71 -30.79 -35.77
N GLY A 797 68.59 -31.24 -34.51
CA GLY A 797 68.06 -30.43 -33.41
C GLY A 797 66.53 -30.38 -33.33
N TRP A 798 65.79 -31.16 -34.11
CA TRP A 798 64.33 -31.25 -34.07
C TRP A 798 63.83 -32.47 -33.31
N THR A 799 62.79 -32.26 -32.51
CA THR A 799 62.08 -33.27 -31.71
C THR A 799 60.58 -33.09 -31.90
N LEU A 800 59.88 -34.18 -32.22
CA LEU A 800 58.42 -34.25 -32.26
C LEU A 800 57.93 -35.05 -31.06
N GLU A 801 57.03 -34.49 -30.26
CA GLU A 801 56.53 -35.09 -29.03
C GLU A 801 55.02 -35.22 -29.10
N PRO A 802 54.49 -36.41 -29.41
CA PRO A 802 53.08 -36.73 -29.17
C PRO A 802 52.78 -36.69 -27.68
N GLN A 803 51.63 -36.13 -27.33
CA GLN A 803 51.16 -35.89 -25.96
C GLN A 803 49.70 -36.37 -25.83
N ALA A 804 49.34 -36.85 -24.63
CA ALA A 804 47.97 -37.18 -24.27
C ALA A 804 47.68 -36.71 -22.85
N GLN A 805 46.45 -36.26 -22.58
CA GLN A 805 46.00 -35.82 -21.26
C GLN A 805 44.59 -36.29 -21.00
N LEU A 806 44.31 -36.59 -19.73
CA LEU A 806 42.96 -36.75 -19.21
C LEU A 806 42.81 -35.81 -18.00
N VAL A 807 41.69 -35.10 -17.93
CA VAL A 807 41.28 -34.27 -16.80
C VAL A 807 39.92 -34.76 -16.33
N TRP A 808 39.73 -34.82 -15.02
CA TRP A 808 38.43 -34.99 -14.35
C TRP A 808 38.21 -33.77 -13.46
N GLN A 809 37.00 -33.21 -13.49
CA GLN A 809 36.61 -32.13 -12.62
C GLN A 809 35.29 -32.46 -11.92
N HIS A 810 35.09 -31.86 -10.76
CA HIS A 810 33.79 -31.80 -10.11
C HIS A 810 33.67 -30.45 -9.40
N LEU A 811 32.59 -29.75 -9.70
CA LEU A 811 32.22 -28.47 -9.14
C LEU A 811 31.12 -28.66 -8.09
N THR A 812 31.06 -27.77 -7.11
CA THR A 812 29.91 -27.58 -6.23
C THR A 812 29.81 -26.08 -5.94
N LEU A 813 28.67 -25.48 -6.24
CA LEU A 813 28.34 -24.10 -5.93
C LEU A 813 27.33 -24.10 -4.77
N ASP A 814 27.36 -23.06 -3.94
CA ASP A 814 26.43 -22.95 -2.81
C ASP A 814 25.04 -22.44 -3.29
N ASP A 815 23.96 -23.00 -2.73
CA ASP A 815 22.58 -22.59 -3.05
C ASP A 815 22.30 -21.16 -2.54
N THR A 816 21.49 -20.41 -3.28
CA THR A 816 21.26 -18.98 -3.07
C THR A 816 19.83 -18.54 -3.44
N GLU A 817 19.52 -17.25 -3.37
CA GLU A 817 18.23 -16.68 -3.77
C GLU A 817 18.41 -15.32 -4.45
N ASP A 818 17.49 -14.96 -5.35
CA ASP A 818 17.33 -13.59 -5.83
C ASP A 818 15.90 -13.06 -5.57
N ARG A 819 15.56 -11.89 -6.15
CA ARG A 819 14.25 -11.25 -5.96
C ARG A 819 13.05 -12.12 -6.36
N PHE A 820 13.23 -13.12 -7.23
CA PHE A 820 12.12 -13.83 -7.89
C PHE A 820 12.14 -15.36 -7.70
N SER A 821 13.23 -15.95 -7.22
CA SER A 821 13.29 -17.38 -6.87
C SER A 821 14.44 -17.72 -5.93
N SER A 822 14.34 -18.87 -5.28
CA SER A 822 15.52 -19.64 -4.89
C SER A 822 16.28 -20.13 -6.15
N VAL A 823 17.58 -20.36 -6.01
CA VAL A 823 18.48 -20.80 -7.09
C VAL A 823 19.44 -21.86 -6.52
N SER A 824 19.39 -23.07 -7.06
CA SER A 824 20.26 -24.18 -6.64
C SER A 824 21.02 -24.81 -7.80
N PHE A 825 22.19 -25.40 -7.50
CA PHE A 825 23.18 -25.82 -8.50
C PHE A 825 23.44 -27.33 -8.49
N GLY A 826 22.75 -28.05 -9.38
CA GLY A 826 23.00 -29.46 -9.68
C GLY A 826 24.13 -29.65 -10.69
N THR A 827 25.38 -29.49 -10.25
CA THR A 827 26.57 -29.60 -11.11
C THR A 827 27.08 -31.03 -11.25
N ASP A 828 27.44 -31.41 -12.47
CA ASP A 828 27.84 -32.78 -12.82
C ASP A 828 29.34 -33.04 -12.54
N SER A 829 29.87 -34.19 -12.96
CA SER A 829 31.32 -34.46 -12.99
C SER A 829 31.85 -34.51 -14.42
N SER A 830 32.53 -33.46 -14.86
CA SER A 830 33.07 -33.37 -16.22
C SER A 830 34.38 -34.18 -16.40
N VAL A 831 34.62 -34.61 -17.64
CA VAL A 831 35.86 -35.29 -18.06
C VAL A 831 36.29 -34.72 -19.41
N THR A 832 37.54 -34.26 -19.49
CA THR A 832 38.14 -33.70 -20.72
C THR A 832 39.37 -34.49 -21.13
N GLY A 833 39.45 -34.89 -22.40
CA GLY A 833 40.61 -35.52 -23.00
C GLY A 833 41.36 -34.58 -23.95
N ARG A 834 42.70 -34.66 -23.95
CA ARG A 834 43.57 -34.06 -24.97
C ARG A 834 44.34 -35.13 -25.72
N LEU A 835 44.43 -34.97 -27.03
CA LEU A 835 45.43 -35.65 -27.88
C LEU A 835 46.16 -34.60 -28.69
N GLY A 836 47.49 -34.57 -28.62
CA GLY A 836 48.28 -33.50 -29.20
C GLY A 836 49.66 -33.91 -29.70
N ALA A 837 50.33 -32.96 -30.36
CA ALA A 837 51.72 -33.08 -30.73
C ALA A 837 52.43 -31.73 -30.68
N ARG A 838 53.66 -31.74 -30.17
CA ARG A 838 54.53 -30.56 -30.02
C ARG A 838 55.82 -30.78 -30.82
N LEU A 839 56.09 -29.89 -31.79
CA LEU A 839 57.29 -29.91 -32.61
C LEU A 839 58.25 -28.82 -32.13
N GLN A 840 59.38 -29.21 -31.55
CA GLN A 840 60.40 -28.33 -30.99
C GLN A 840 61.69 -28.39 -31.82
N GLY A 841 62.32 -27.24 -32.04
CA GLY A 841 63.67 -27.14 -32.59
C GLY A 841 64.63 -26.49 -31.59
N GLU A 842 65.89 -26.91 -31.56
CA GLU A 842 66.94 -26.29 -30.72
C GLU A 842 67.85 -25.37 -31.54
N THR A 843 68.10 -24.15 -31.07
CA THR A 843 69.01 -23.20 -31.74
C THR A 843 69.63 -22.19 -30.77
N THR A 844 70.49 -21.31 -31.27
CA THR A 844 71.19 -20.28 -30.48
C THR A 844 71.11 -18.93 -31.18
N ILE A 845 70.51 -17.93 -30.53
CA ILE A 845 70.37 -16.56 -31.05
C ILE A 845 71.26 -15.64 -30.22
N ASN A 846 72.25 -15.00 -30.83
CA ASN A 846 73.18 -14.07 -30.18
C ASN A 846 73.89 -14.64 -28.92
N GLY A 847 74.08 -15.97 -28.85
CA GLY A 847 74.66 -16.68 -27.71
C GLY A 847 73.64 -17.19 -26.68
N LEU A 848 72.37 -16.78 -26.76
CA LEU A 848 71.28 -17.30 -25.95
C LEU A 848 70.73 -18.60 -26.57
N ALA A 849 70.73 -19.69 -25.81
CA ALA A 849 70.11 -20.95 -26.25
C ALA A 849 68.57 -20.83 -26.17
N VAL A 850 67.90 -21.10 -27.28
CA VAL A 850 66.45 -20.97 -27.43
C VAL A 850 65.84 -22.18 -28.12
N GLN A 851 64.62 -22.51 -27.71
CA GLN A 851 63.86 -23.66 -28.19
C GLN A 851 62.48 -23.19 -28.67
N PRO A 852 62.35 -22.70 -29.92
CA PRO A 852 61.05 -22.46 -30.54
C PRO A 852 60.28 -23.77 -30.74
N TYR A 853 58.96 -23.72 -30.58
CA TYR A 853 58.07 -24.85 -30.83
C TYR A 853 56.73 -24.43 -31.43
N LEU A 854 56.09 -25.38 -32.11
CA LEU A 854 54.68 -25.34 -32.51
C LEU A 854 53.94 -26.47 -31.77
N LYS A 855 52.68 -26.24 -31.38
CA LYS A 855 51.79 -27.29 -30.86
C LYS A 855 50.46 -27.33 -31.63
N ALA A 856 49.88 -28.52 -31.70
CA ALA A 856 48.53 -28.76 -32.17
C ALA A 856 47.86 -29.78 -31.24
N ASN A 857 46.64 -29.49 -30.81
CA ASN A 857 45.89 -30.24 -29.80
C ASN A 857 44.44 -30.42 -30.27
N PHE A 858 43.90 -31.62 -30.07
CA PHE A 858 42.47 -31.89 -30.10
C PHE A 858 42.01 -32.03 -28.65
N TRP A 859 41.05 -31.20 -28.24
CA TRP A 859 40.37 -31.29 -26.95
C TRP A 859 38.96 -31.86 -27.17
N HIS A 860 38.55 -32.81 -26.33
CA HIS A 860 37.20 -33.36 -26.29
C HIS A 860 36.68 -33.38 -24.86
N ASP A 861 35.63 -32.61 -24.61
CA ASP A 861 34.90 -32.64 -23.34
C ASP A 861 33.84 -33.74 -23.49
N PHE A 862 33.96 -34.82 -22.71
CA PHE A 862 33.15 -36.03 -22.89
C PHE A 862 31.68 -35.84 -22.51
N GLY A 863 31.38 -34.80 -21.71
CA GLY A 863 30.04 -34.38 -21.34
C GLY A 863 29.81 -34.34 -19.83
N GLY A 864 28.54 -34.19 -19.49
CA GLY A 864 27.98 -33.76 -18.21
C GLY A 864 26.84 -32.78 -18.52
N THR A 865 25.81 -32.75 -17.67
CA THR A 865 24.69 -31.81 -17.82
C THR A 865 24.48 -31.05 -16.53
N ASP A 866 25.05 -29.85 -16.46
CA ASP A 866 24.83 -28.96 -15.32
C ASP A 866 23.39 -28.46 -15.31
N THR A 867 22.75 -28.53 -14.15
CA THR A 867 21.37 -28.07 -13.94
C THR A 867 21.35 -26.92 -12.96
N VAL A 868 20.72 -25.81 -13.34
CA VAL A 868 20.41 -24.71 -12.42
C VAL A 868 18.91 -24.69 -12.21
N SER A 869 18.47 -24.91 -10.97
CA SER A 869 17.05 -25.02 -10.63
C SER A 869 16.54 -23.70 -10.06
N PHE A 870 15.46 -23.17 -10.63
CA PHE A 870 14.79 -21.94 -10.21
C PHE A 870 13.46 -22.31 -9.54
N ASP A 871 13.46 -22.33 -8.20
CA ASP A 871 12.44 -22.94 -7.34
C ASP A 871 12.11 -24.41 -7.68
N THR A 872 11.30 -24.64 -8.72
CA THR A 872 10.87 -25.96 -9.19
C THR A 872 11.19 -26.24 -10.65
N THR A 873 11.85 -25.30 -11.35
CA THR A 873 12.12 -25.38 -12.79
C THR A 873 13.61 -25.60 -13.06
N ASP A 874 13.94 -26.78 -13.60
CA ASP A 874 15.31 -27.19 -13.94
C ASP A 874 15.75 -26.64 -15.31
N ILE A 875 16.88 -25.92 -15.34
CA ILE A 875 17.48 -25.35 -16.54
C ILE A 875 18.82 -26.03 -16.82
N ALA A 876 18.84 -26.88 -17.85
CA ALA A 876 19.98 -27.73 -18.19
C ALA A 876 20.95 -27.06 -19.19
N THR A 877 22.25 -27.30 -19.01
CA THR A 877 23.34 -26.85 -19.89
C THR A 877 24.27 -28.04 -20.21
N GLU A 878 24.57 -28.27 -21.49
CA GLU A 878 25.38 -29.41 -21.94
C GLU A 878 26.87 -29.08 -22.04
N GLY A 879 27.71 -29.80 -21.29
CA GLY A 879 29.17 -29.59 -21.28
C GLY A 879 29.95 -30.19 -22.46
N ARG A 880 29.28 -30.80 -23.46
CA ARG A 880 29.93 -31.69 -24.44
C ARG A 880 30.47 -30.97 -25.68
N SER A 881 31.76 -30.56 -25.64
CA SER A 881 32.43 -29.86 -26.74
C SER A 881 33.52 -30.66 -27.46
N THR A 882 33.90 -30.24 -28.68
CA THR A 882 35.13 -30.68 -29.36
C THR A 882 35.81 -29.51 -30.05
N SER A 883 37.08 -29.26 -29.70
CA SER A 883 37.84 -28.13 -30.23
C SER A 883 39.24 -28.52 -30.70
N PHE A 884 39.75 -27.72 -31.64
CA PHE A 884 41.12 -27.76 -32.13
C PHE A 884 41.85 -26.52 -31.65
N GLU A 885 42.97 -26.72 -30.97
CA GLU A 885 43.90 -25.69 -30.57
C GLU A 885 45.17 -25.83 -31.40
N PHE A 886 45.67 -24.71 -31.91
CA PHE A 886 47.00 -24.64 -32.48
C PHE A 886 47.71 -23.38 -32.01
N GLY A 887 49.04 -23.45 -31.96
CA GLY A 887 49.84 -22.31 -31.56
C GLY A 887 51.31 -22.67 -31.46
N GLY A 888 52.02 -21.92 -30.64
CA GLY A 888 53.46 -22.08 -30.50
C GLY A 888 54.07 -21.10 -29.54
N GLY A 889 55.37 -21.24 -29.34
CA GLY A 889 56.09 -20.46 -28.37
C GLY A 889 57.60 -20.59 -28.49
N VAL A 890 58.28 -20.03 -27.52
CA VAL A 890 59.73 -20.13 -27.38
C VAL A 890 60.11 -20.26 -25.92
N VAL A 891 61.01 -21.21 -25.62
CA VAL A 891 61.71 -21.25 -24.33
C VAL A 891 63.11 -20.67 -24.52
N ALA A 892 63.53 -19.80 -23.62
CA ALA A 892 64.86 -19.20 -23.59
C ALA A 892 65.59 -19.63 -22.31
N LYS A 893 66.78 -20.24 -22.47
CA LYS A 893 67.66 -20.64 -21.37
C LYS A 893 68.59 -19.47 -21.03
N VAL A 894 68.05 -18.50 -20.29
CA VAL A 894 68.69 -17.21 -19.94
C VAL A 894 70.02 -17.41 -19.19
N SER A 895 70.11 -18.48 -18.40
CA SER A 895 71.36 -19.00 -17.82
C SER A 895 71.19 -20.48 -17.47
N ASP A 896 72.26 -21.14 -17.02
CA ASP A 896 72.20 -22.50 -16.47
C ASP A 896 71.21 -22.67 -15.29
N LYS A 897 70.77 -21.55 -14.69
CA LYS A 897 69.89 -21.51 -13.51
C LYS A 897 68.51 -20.86 -13.74
N VAL A 898 68.27 -20.26 -14.91
CA VAL A 898 67.03 -19.49 -15.18
C VAL A 898 66.56 -19.71 -16.60
N SER A 899 65.27 -20.02 -16.77
CA SER A 899 64.58 -19.99 -18.05
C SER A 899 63.31 -19.13 -18.02
N ILE A 900 62.92 -18.68 -19.21
CA ILE A 900 61.66 -17.97 -19.47
C ILE A 900 61.02 -18.65 -20.69
N PHE A 901 59.70 -18.84 -20.67
CA PHE A 901 58.94 -19.30 -21.82
C PHE A 901 57.76 -18.37 -22.11
N ALA A 902 57.40 -18.25 -23.39
CA ALA A 902 56.20 -17.56 -23.83
C ALA A 902 55.48 -18.40 -24.90
N THR A 903 54.16 -18.55 -24.76
CA THR A 903 53.26 -19.25 -25.69
C THR A 903 52.15 -18.31 -26.13
N GLY A 904 51.70 -18.47 -27.38
CA GLY A 904 50.46 -17.87 -27.88
C GLY A 904 49.68 -18.90 -28.70
N ASP A 905 48.41 -19.11 -28.34
CA ASP A 905 47.60 -20.21 -28.84
C ASP A 905 46.20 -19.74 -29.28
N TYR A 906 45.61 -20.42 -30.25
CA TYR A 906 44.26 -20.16 -30.74
C TYR A 906 43.45 -21.46 -30.81
N THR A 907 42.28 -21.44 -30.17
CA THR A 907 41.36 -22.58 -30.07
C THR A 907 40.04 -22.26 -30.75
N THR A 908 39.57 -23.19 -31.59
CA THR A 908 38.30 -23.11 -32.33
C THR A 908 37.50 -24.41 -32.17
N ASN A 909 36.18 -24.34 -32.12
CA ASN A 909 35.34 -25.54 -32.20
C ASN A 909 35.51 -26.24 -33.56
N LEU A 910 35.46 -27.58 -33.56
CA LEU A 910 35.42 -28.42 -34.77
C LEU A 910 34.00 -28.89 -35.11
N GLY A 911 33.10 -28.84 -34.14
CA GLY A 911 31.69 -29.23 -34.21
C GLY A 911 31.05 -29.07 -32.84
N GLY A 912 29.73 -28.93 -32.80
CA GLY A 912 29.04 -28.45 -31.60
C GLY A 912 29.26 -26.96 -31.38
N ASP A 913 29.12 -26.53 -30.12
CA ASP A 913 28.93 -25.12 -29.77
C ASP A 913 30.10 -24.18 -30.10
N LYS A 914 29.77 -22.88 -30.17
CA LYS A 914 30.64 -21.76 -30.53
C LYS A 914 31.76 -21.60 -29.50
N ARG A 915 32.98 -22.03 -29.82
CA ARG A 915 34.19 -21.83 -28.98
C ARG A 915 35.28 -21.14 -29.79
N ARG A 916 35.70 -19.95 -29.37
CA ARG A 916 36.82 -19.19 -29.93
C ARG A 916 37.63 -18.58 -28.78
N ILE A 917 38.85 -19.07 -28.58
CA ILE A 917 39.75 -18.61 -27.51
C ILE A 917 41.10 -18.22 -28.11
N LEU A 918 41.65 -17.08 -27.68
CA LEU A 918 43.02 -16.65 -27.95
C LEU A 918 43.75 -16.55 -26.61
N GLU A 919 44.71 -17.45 -26.35
CA GLU A 919 45.51 -17.48 -25.11
C GLU A 919 46.90 -16.86 -25.32
N GLY A 920 47.38 -16.16 -24.28
CA GLY A 920 48.79 -15.86 -24.07
C GLY A 920 49.25 -16.33 -22.69
N ASN A 921 50.40 -17.02 -22.63
CA ASN A 921 51.00 -17.53 -21.40
C ASN A 921 52.49 -17.14 -21.36
N LEU A 922 52.94 -16.56 -20.24
CA LEU A 922 54.33 -16.17 -19.99
C LEU A 922 54.76 -16.70 -18.62
N GLY A 923 55.81 -17.52 -18.59
CA GLY A 923 56.31 -18.09 -17.35
C GLY A 923 57.83 -18.20 -17.25
N PHE A 924 58.31 -18.51 -16.05
CA PHE A 924 59.72 -18.62 -15.73
C PHE A 924 59.98 -19.77 -14.75
N SER A 925 61.21 -20.27 -14.76
CA SER A 925 61.67 -21.33 -13.85
C SER A 925 63.09 -21.03 -13.36
N VAL A 926 63.36 -21.29 -12.09
CA VAL A 926 64.65 -21.05 -11.43
C VAL A 926 65.11 -22.31 -10.70
N LYS A 927 66.42 -22.57 -10.71
CA LYS A 927 67.09 -23.55 -9.85
C LYS A 927 68.36 -22.96 -9.22
N TRP A 928 68.77 -23.43 -8.04
CA TRP A 928 69.92 -22.88 -7.31
C TRP A 928 70.86 -23.94 -6.74
#